data_AF-A0A520F8H6-F1
#
_entry.id   AF-A0A520F8H6-F1
#
_cell.length_a   1.000
_cell.length_b   1.000
_cell.length_c   1.000
_cell.angle_alpha   90.00
_cell.angle_beta   90.00
_cell.angle_gamma   90.00
#
_symmetry.space_group_name_H-M   'P 1'
#
loop_
_entity.id
_entity.type
_entity.pdbx_description
1 polymer ?
#
loop_
_entity_poly.entity_id
_entity_poly.type
_entity_poly.pdbx_seq_one_letter_code
_entity_poly.pdbx_strand_id
1 'polypeptide(L)'
;MLFSRMPAEQGLYDPSAEKDSCGVAMIADIAGRRSHSIVSDGVLALENLEHRGAAGAEPNSGDGAGILIQLPVELLDSLSSFELPSANGDGENTFAAGVCFLPQGIRERGSAVQRVESIAAEEGLEVLGWVPVEVDPDRADVGLTALGCMPYMSYLFVAAPEVDGSRPAGLELDRLVYGLRKRSERVTPEIEAEGSGLFFPSLSARTIVYKGMLTTMQLPLFFPELRNPLCTSAIAIVHSRFSTNTFPSWPLAHPHRYVAHNGEINTVKGNRNRMRAREAMLSSDLIPGDLERLFPICNPDASDSVSLDEVLELLHLGGRSVPHVVMMMVPEPWENHRTMDPRVRAFYQFHSSMMEAWDGPACVTFTDGSYVGAVLDRNGLRPGRWWQTADGRVILASEAGVLDVPQSQVVAKGRLEPGKMFLVDTVAGRLVPDEEIKLQLAQEHPYQEWLHAGLLEIKSLPERAHIQYNHESVIRRQIAFGYTEEDLRVVLTPMAASGGEPLGSMGTDTPSAVMSQRSRQLYDYFIELFAQVTNPPLDSIREEIVTSLSRVMGPEQNLLEPTAASCRQIVLPWPVLDNDELNKIIHIDDDGDHPGLSAIVLRALYEVERGGEGLAEAIEELRMRASEAIAAGYRTLIISDRDSDHTRAPIPSLLATSAVHHHLVRTKERTKVALVVESGDAREVHHLA
;
A
#
# COMPACT_ATOMS: atom_id res chain seq x y z
N MET A 1 12.45 11.00 -10.57
CA MET A 1 12.89 10.03 -9.53
C MET A 1 14.39 10.22 -9.28
N LEU A 2 14.85 10.25 -8.03
CA LEU A 2 16.26 10.47 -7.67
C LEU A 2 17.14 9.23 -7.99
N PHE A 3 18.42 9.45 -8.31
CA PHE A 3 19.40 8.39 -8.60
C PHE A 3 18.90 7.38 -9.65
N SER A 4 18.22 7.91 -10.67
CA SER A 4 17.59 7.16 -11.75
C SER A 4 17.84 7.84 -13.10
N ARG A 5 17.82 7.06 -14.18
CA ARG A 5 17.77 7.57 -15.57
C ARG A 5 16.48 7.17 -16.30
N MET A 6 15.39 6.96 -15.57
CA MET A 6 14.07 6.78 -16.18
C MET A 6 13.68 8.02 -17.01
N PRO A 7 13.21 7.86 -18.25
CA PRO A 7 12.76 8.97 -19.06
C PRO A 7 11.45 9.56 -18.49
N ALA A 8 11.21 10.84 -18.78
CA ALA A 8 9.92 11.46 -18.53
C ALA A 8 8.84 10.82 -19.42
N GLU A 9 7.57 11.02 -19.03
CA GLU A 9 6.43 10.62 -19.86
C GLU A 9 6.58 11.18 -21.28
N GLN A 10 6.53 10.30 -22.29
CA GLN A 10 6.67 10.68 -23.69
C GLN A 10 5.86 9.76 -24.61
N GLY A 11 4.96 10.34 -25.40
CA GLY A 11 4.09 9.55 -26.28
C GLY A 11 3.18 8.62 -25.49
N LEU A 12 3.35 7.30 -25.66
CA LEU A 12 2.59 6.26 -24.95
C LEU A 12 3.36 5.68 -23.74
N TYR A 13 4.58 6.15 -23.48
CA TYR A 13 5.36 5.68 -22.34
C TYR A 13 4.96 6.45 -21.08
N ASP A 14 4.48 5.71 -20.07
CA ASP A 14 4.17 6.21 -18.73
C ASP A 14 5.04 5.45 -17.70
N PRO A 15 5.97 6.14 -17.00
CA PRO A 15 6.80 5.53 -15.95
C PRO A 15 6.01 4.86 -14.82
N SER A 16 4.75 5.25 -14.60
CA SER A 16 3.89 4.67 -13.56
C SER A 16 3.35 3.28 -13.89
N ALA A 17 3.55 2.81 -15.14
CA ALA A 17 3.12 1.50 -15.61
C ALA A 17 4.21 0.41 -15.49
N GLU A 18 5.36 0.72 -14.89
CA GLU A 18 6.49 -0.19 -14.73
C GLU A 18 6.23 -1.28 -13.67
N LYS A 19 6.74 -2.50 -13.90
CA LYS A 19 6.41 -3.69 -13.10
C LYS A 19 7.61 -4.61 -12.89
N ASP A 20 7.58 -5.35 -11.78
CA ASP A 20 8.70 -6.19 -11.33
C ASP A 20 8.28 -7.63 -10.95
N SER A 21 9.23 -8.56 -10.97
CA SER A 21 9.11 -9.92 -10.43
C SER A 21 10.48 -10.34 -9.87
N CYS A 22 10.57 -11.23 -8.88
CA CYS A 22 11.81 -11.29 -8.07
C CYS A 22 12.18 -12.67 -7.52
N GLY A 23 13.37 -12.76 -6.93
CA GLY A 23 13.75 -13.77 -5.94
C GLY A 23 13.83 -13.14 -4.55
N VAL A 24 13.33 -13.84 -3.52
CA VAL A 24 13.42 -13.41 -2.12
C VAL A 24 13.88 -14.57 -1.25
N ALA A 25 14.77 -14.29 -0.30
CA ALA A 25 15.16 -15.24 0.73
C ALA A 25 15.35 -14.54 2.08
N MET A 26 15.17 -15.31 3.15
CA MET A 26 15.25 -14.89 4.53
C MET A 26 15.93 -15.99 5.33
N ILE A 27 16.99 -15.61 6.04
CA ILE A 27 17.74 -16.48 6.94
C ILE A 27 17.64 -15.88 8.34
N ALA A 28 17.33 -16.70 9.33
CA ALA A 28 17.28 -16.28 10.72
C ALA A 28 17.86 -17.32 11.67
N ASP A 29 18.50 -16.88 12.75
CA ASP A 29 18.74 -17.73 13.92
C ASP A 29 17.52 -17.65 14.83
N ILE A 30 16.86 -18.79 15.05
CA ILE A 30 15.62 -18.86 15.81
C ILE A 30 15.76 -18.32 17.24
N ALA A 31 16.96 -18.42 17.82
CA ALA A 31 17.27 -17.98 19.18
C ALA A 31 17.86 -16.56 19.23
N GLY A 32 17.83 -15.81 18.12
CA GLY A 32 18.30 -14.42 18.07
C GLY A 32 19.81 -14.27 18.20
N ARG A 33 20.58 -15.35 18.05
CA ARG A 33 22.05 -15.29 18.15
C ARG A 33 22.62 -14.61 16.91
N ARG A 34 23.30 -13.49 17.12
CA ARG A 34 23.92 -12.74 16.03
C ARG A 34 25.23 -13.38 15.62
N SER A 35 25.42 -13.61 14.33
CA SER A 35 26.69 -14.08 13.78
C SER A 35 26.90 -13.59 12.36
N HIS A 36 28.16 -13.57 11.92
CA HIS A 36 28.48 -13.29 10.52
C HIS A 36 28.00 -14.40 9.58
N SER A 37 27.82 -15.63 10.09
CA SER A 37 27.36 -16.75 9.27
C SER A 37 25.94 -16.55 8.75
N ILE A 38 25.05 -15.88 9.50
CA ILE A 38 23.70 -15.54 9.00
C ILE A 38 23.78 -14.54 7.84
N VAL A 39 24.68 -13.56 7.92
CA VAL A 39 24.91 -12.58 6.85
C VAL A 39 25.49 -13.28 5.61
N SER A 40 26.50 -14.13 5.80
CA SER A 40 27.12 -14.93 4.73
C SER A 40 26.13 -15.90 4.08
N ASP A 41 25.29 -16.59 4.87
CA ASP A 41 24.23 -17.46 4.37
C ASP A 41 23.19 -16.65 3.59
N GLY A 42 22.84 -15.44 4.03
CA GLY A 42 21.96 -14.52 3.28
C GLY A 42 22.54 -14.16 1.92
N VAL A 43 23.82 -13.76 1.87
CA VAL A 43 24.53 -13.46 0.62
C VAL A 43 24.57 -14.67 -0.31
N LEU A 44 24.91 -15.86 0.19
CA LEU A 44 24.93 -17.08 -0.61
C LEU A 44 23.54 -17.45 -1.14
N ALA A 45 22.49 -17.26 -0.34
CA ALA A 45 21.12 -17.45 -0.78
C ALA A 45 20.73 -16.48 -1.91
N LEU A 46 21.20 -15.23 -1.84
CA LEU A 46 21.00 -14.23 -2.90
C LEU A 46 21.70 -14.65 -4.19
N GLU A 47 22.97 -15.08 -4.12
CA GLU A 47 23.74 -15.58 -5.27
C GLU A 47 23.01 -16.73 -5.99
N ASN A 48 22.45 -17.66 -5.21
CA ASN A 48 21.67 -18.80 -5.74
C ASN A 48 20.29 -18.42 -6.31
N LEU A 49 19.90 -17.14 -6.23
CA LEU A 49 18.67 -16.60 -6.83
C LEU A 49 18.94 -15.81 -8.12
N GLU A 50 20.17 -15.78 -8.63
CA GLU A 50 20.55 -15.03 -9.85
C GLU A 50 19.65 -15.35 -11.06
N HIS A 51 19.25 -16.62 -11.24
CA HIS A 51 18.39 -17.03 -12.36
C HIS A 51 16.97 -16.47 -12.30
N ARG A 52 16.58 -15.84 -11.18
CA ARG A 52 15.33 -15.08 -11.01
C ARG A 52 15.50 -13.58 -11.18
N GLY A 53 16.73 -13.09 -11.26
CA GLY A 53 17.04 -11.71 -11.57
C GLY A 53 17.09 -11.47 -13.08
N ALA A 54 17.00 -10.19 -13.47
CA ALA A 54 17.38 -9.76 -14.81
C ALA A 54 18.70 -9.01 -14.75
N ALA A 55 19.49 -9.18 -15.81
CA ALA A 55 20.48 -8.20 -16.19
C ALA A 55 19.81 -7.19 -17.13
N GLY A 56 20.13 -5.92 -16.96
CA GLY A 56 19.73 -4.84 -17.85
C GLY A 56 20.36 -4.96 -19.23
N ALA A 57 20.46 -3.85 -19.95
CA ALA A 57 21.02 -3.84 -21.31
C ALA A 57 22.48 -4.33 -21.38
N GLU A 58 23.23 -4.23 -20.27
CA GLU A 58 24.59 -4.71 -20.10
C GLU A 58 24.59 -5.93 -19.14
N PRO A 59 25.33 -7.02 -19.44
CA PRO A 59 25.35 -8.22 -18.59
C PRO A 59 25.78 -7.99 -17.14
N ASN A 60 26.50 -6.89 -16.88
CA ASN A 60 27.03 -6.51 -15.57
C ASN A 60 26.27 -5.33 -14.92
N SER A 61 25.09 -4.98 -15.45
CA SER A 61 24.15 -4.05 -14.81
C SER A 61 22.91 -4.84 -14.37
N GLY A 62 22.83 -5.24 -13.09
CA GLY A 62 21.63 -5.90 -12.56
C GLY A 62 20.48 -4.92 -12.26
N ASP A 63 19.23 -5.38 -12.28
CA ASP A 63 18.06 -4.52 -12.02
C ASP A 63 17.89 -4.09 -10.55
N GLY A 64 18.58 -4.76 -9.64
CA GLY A 64 18.66 -4.41 -8.22
C GLY A 64 18.84 -5.62 -7.32
N ALA A 65 19.79 -5.51 -6.39
CA ALA A 65 20.03 -6.51 -5.36
C ALA A 65 20.29 -5.83 -4.02
N GLY A 66 19.95 -6.53 -2.93
CA GLY A 66 20.21 -6.00 -1.59
C GLY A 66 19.96 -6.99 -0.48
N ILE A 67 20.36 -6.56 0.71
CA ILE A 67 20.24 -7.27 1.98
C ILE A 67 19.80 -6.31 3.08
N LEU A 68 18.86 -6.74 3.91
CA LEU A 68 18.47 -6.12 5.17
C LEU A 68 18.97 -7.02 6.30
N ILE A 69 19.67 -6.40 7.26
CA ILE A 69 20.13 -7.06 8.49
C ILE A 69 19.77 -6.23 9.72
N GLN A 70 19.88 -6.82 10.91
CA GLN A 70 19.87 -6.04 12.15
C GLN A 70 21.08 -5.11 12.18
N LEU A 71 20.96 -3.98 12.89
CA LEU A 71 22.02 -2.98 12.98
C LEU A 71 23.31 -3.60 13.57
N PRO A 72 24.43 -3.65 12.81
CA PRO A 72 25.66 -4.31 13.24
C PRO A 72 26.55 -3.33 14.03
N VAL A 73 26.20 -3.11 15.29
CA VAL A 73 26.81 -2.07 16.15
C VAL A 73 28.34 -2.16 16.21
N GLU A 74 28.92 -3.36 16.39
CA GLU A 74 30.39 -3.53 16.47
C GLU A 74 31.11 -3.11 15.19
N LEU A 75 30.53 -3.41 14.03
CA LEU A 75 31.06 -2.96 12.74
C LEU A 75 30.98 -1.44 12.65
N LEU A 76 29.80 -0.85 12.95
CA LEU A 76 29.59 0.58 12.82
C LEU A 76 30.49 1.39 13.77
N ASP A 77 30.67 0.91 15.00
CA ASP A 77 31.60 1.50 15.98
C ASP A 77 33.05 1.48 15.46
N SER A 78 33.48 0.39 14.83
CA SER A 78 34.81 0.28 14.23
C SER A 78 35.04 1.22 13.04
N LEU A 79 33.97 1.69 12.39
CA LEU A 79 34.01 2.61 11.24
C LEU A 79 33.91 4.09 11.68
N SER A 80 33.29 4.36 12.83
CA SER A 80 33.11 5.71 13.34
C SER A 80 34.37 6.27 14.02
N SER A 81 34.63 7.56 13.82
CA SER A 81 35.70 8.30 14.51
C SER A 81 35.23 8.99 15.79
N PHE A 82 33.96 8.82 16.14
CA PHE A 82 33.28 9.38 17.30
C PHE A 82 32.69 8.24 18.15
N GLU A 83 32.46 8.51 19.43
CA GLU A 83 31.90 7.53 20.36
C GLU A 83 30.40 7.36 20.12
N LEU A 84 29.96 6.12 19.91
CA LEU A 84 28.55 5.79 19.79
C LEU A 84 27.92 5.64 21.18
N PRO A 85 26.70 6.17 21.40
CA PRO A 85 25.96 5.95 22.64
C PRO A 85 25.79 4.46 22.95
N SER A 86 26.01 4.08 24.21
CA SER A 86 25.79 2.72 24.69
C SER A 86 24.31 2.33 24.69
N ALA A 87 24.02 1.06 24.46
CA ALA A 87 22.66 0.53 24.57
C ALA A 87 22.02 0.78 25.95
N ASN A 88 20.68 0.80 25.99
CA ASN A 88 19.92 0.97 27.22
C ASN A 88 20.01 -0.28 28.12
N GLY A 89 19.33 -0.24 29.29
CA GLY A 89 19.33 -1.36 30.24
C GLY A 89 18.75 -2.67 29.70
N ASP A 90 17.94 -2.62 28.64
CA ASP A 90 17.32 -3.77 27.97
C ASP A 90 18.14 -4.25 26.76
N GLY A 91 19.29 -3.62 26.49
CA GLY A 91 20.16 -3.96 25.37
C GLY A 91 19.71 -3.38 24.02
N GLU A 92 18.78 -2.43 24.01
CA GLU A 92 18.34 -1.73 22.80
C GLU A 92 19.25 -0.55 22.46
N ASN A 93 19.48 -0.32 21.17
CA ASN A 93 20.33 0.76 20.71
C ASN A 93 19.69 2.13 20.97
N THR A 94 20.47 3.05 21.54
CA THR A 94 20.09 4.46 21.79
C THR A 94 20.58 5.42 20.70
N PHE A 95 21.04 4.87 19.58
CA PHE A 95 21.36 5.60 18.35
C PHE A 95 20.75 4.86 17.17
N ALA A 96 20.46 5.61 16.10
CA ALA A 96 20.06 5.08 14.82
C ALA A 96 21.16 5.36 13.80
N ALA A 97 21.33 4.42 12.88
CA ALA A 97 22.20 4.62 11.73
C ALA A 97 21.58 4.08 10.45
N GLY A 98 22.08 4.57 9.32
CA GLY A 98 21.53 4.22 8.03
C GLY A 98 22.37 4.71 6.88
N VAL A 99 22.35 3.98 5.77
CA VAL A 99 22.95 4.43 4.52
C VAL A 99 22.10 5.57 3.97
N CYS A 100 22.74 6.66 3.55
CA CYS A 100 22.12 7.76 2.83
C CYS A 100 22.69 7.82 1.42
N PHE A 101 21.81 7.78 0.42
CA PHE A 101 22.15 8.06 -0.96
C PHE A 101 22.13 9.58 -1.17
N LEU A 102 23.28 10.13 -1.53
CA LEU A 102 23.53 11.55 -1.70
C LEU A 102 23.98 11.85 -3.14
N PRO A 103 23.83 13.10 -3.61
CA PRO A 103 24.39 13.53 -4.88
C PRO A 103 25.91 13.30 -4.96
N GLN A 104 26.42 12.96 -6.15
CA GLN A 104 27.86 12.81 -6.39
C GLN A 104 28.61 14.15 -6.36
N GLY A 105 27.94 15.23 -6.79
CA GLY A 105 28.52 16.57 -6.82
C GLY A 105 28.76 17.11 -5.41
N ILE A 106 29.97 17.62 -5.16
CA ILE A 106 30.41 18.04 -3.81
C ILE A 106 29.50 19.14 -3.24
N ARG A 107 29.04 20.07 -4.09
CA ARG A 107 28.20 21.20 -3.67
C ARG A 107 26.79 20.72 -3.31
N GLU A 108 26.20 19.95 -4.22
CA GLU A 108 24.85 19.39 -4.10
C GLU A 108 24.76 18.46 -2.89
N ARG A 109 25.79 17.65 -2.69
CA ARG A 109 25.98 16.82 -1.48
C ARG A 109 26.09 17.65 -0.21
N GLY A 110 26.88 18.72 -0.22
CA GLY A 110 27.01 19.61 0.93
C GLY A 110 25.68 20.27 1.32
N SER A 111 24.90 20.70 0.32
CA SER A 111 23.53 21.22 0.52
C SER A 111 22.60 20.15 1.12
N ALA A 112 22.63 18.94 0.57
CA ALA A 112 21.84 17.82 1.07
C ALA A 112 22.16 17.47 2.54
N VAL A 113 23.45 17.39 2.89
CA VAL A 113 23.93 17.12 4.26
C VAL A 113 23.49 18.22 5.22
N GLN A 114 23.71 19.49 4.86
CA GLN A 114 23.31 20.63 5.69
C GLN A 114 21.79 20.66 5.93
N ARG A 115 21.00 20.31 4.92
CA ARG A 115 19.54 20.20 5.05
C ARG A 115 19.14 19.11 6.03
N VAL A 116 19.75 17.93 5.95
CA VAL A 116 19.50 16.84 6.91
C VAL A 116 19.85 17.27 8.34
N GLU A 117 20.98 17.94 8.54
CA GLU A 117 21.39 18.44 9.85
C GLU A 117 20.42 19.49 10.41
N SER A 118 19.92 20.39 9.57
CA SER A 118 18.89 21.37 9.95
C SER A 118 17.59 20.68 10.36
N ILE A 119 17.13 19.70 9.56
CA ILE A 119 15.91 18.95 9.86
C ILE A 119 16.09 18.12 11.13
N ALA A 120 17.27 17.53 11.37
CA ALA A 120 17.55 16.78 12.59
C ALA A 120 17.41 17.66 13.82
N ALA A 121 17.96 18.88 13.78
CA ALA A 121 17.80 19.85 14.86
C ALA A 121 16.33 20.25 15.07
N GLU A 122 15.56 20.43 13.99
CA GLU A 122 14.12 20.74 14.07
C GLU A 122 13.28 19.58 14.64
N GLU A 123 13.64 18.34 14.35
CA GLU A 123 13.00 17.13 14.91
C GLU A 123 13.55 16.77 16.30
N GLY A 124 14.45 17.58 16.87
CA GLY A 124 15.00 17.37 18.21
C GLY A 124 16.00 16.20 18.31
N LEU A 125 16.72 15.90 17.23
CA LEU A 125 17.75 14.87 17.14
C LEU A 125 19.15 15.48 17.10
N GLU A 126 20.11 14.75 17.65
CA GLU A 126 21.55 15.03 17.59
C GLU A 126 22.16 14.24 16.42
N VAL A 127 22.82 14.93 15.50
CA VAL A 127 23.66 14.27 14.48
C VAL A 127 25.01 13.96 15.12
N LEU A 128 25.30 12.68 15.31
CA LEU A 128 26.56 12.20 15.88
C LEU A 128 27.70 12.32 14.85
N GLY A 129 27.39 12.02 13.59
CA GLY A 129 28.33 12.22 12.50
C GLY A 129 27.93 11.53 11.19
N TRP A 130 28.73 11.80 10.16
CA TRP A 130 28.64 11.19 8.84
C TRP A 130 29.92 10.39 8.58
N VAL A 131 29.76 9.14 8.15
CA VAL A 131 30.87 8.27 7.77
C VAL A 131 30.67 7.81 6.33
N PRO A 132 31.59 8.10 5.39
CA PRO A 132 31.50 7.57 4.03
C PRO A 132 31.36 6.04 4.02
N VAL A 133 30.44 5.51 3.22
CA VAL A 133 30.37 4.06 3.00
C VAL A 133 31.50 3.67 2.06
N GLU A 134 32.30 2.67 2.42
CA GLU A 134 33.32 2.14 1.51
C GLU A 134 32.63 1.32 0.42
N VAL A 135 32.78 1.73 -0.84
CA VAL A 135 32.22 1.00 -1.99
C VAL A 135 33.30 0.69 -3.00
N ASP A 136 33.20 -0.46 -3.66
CA ASP A 136 34.19 -0.94 -4.64
C ASP A 136 33.52 -1.29 -5.99
N PRO A 137 33.07 -0.27 -6.76
CA PRO A 137 32.42 -0.47 -8.06
C PRO A 137 33.30 -1.19 -9.07
N ASP A 138 34.62 -0.98 -9.02
CA ASP A 138 35.58 -1.59 -9.95
C ASP A 138 35.72 -3.09 -9.68
N ARG A 139 35.86 -3.49 -8.40
CA ARG A 139 35.94 -4.91 -8.02
C ARG A 139 34.62 -5.66 -8.26
N ALA A 140 33.50 -4.97 -8.10
CA ALA A 140 32.19 -5.52 -8.42
C ALA A 140 31.89 -5.54 -9.92
N ASP A 141 32.74 -4.98 -10.78
CA ASP A 141 32.49 -4.89 -12.23
C ASP A 141 31.12 -4.25 -12.53
N VAL A 142 30.79 -3.14 -11.85
CA VAL A 142 29.49 -2.48 -12.01
C VAL A 142 29.38 -1.86 -13.40
N GLY A 143 28.32 -2.18 -14.13
CA GLY A 143 28.10 -1.67 -15.48
C GLY A 143 27.95 -0.14 -15.56
N LEU A 144 28.26 0.42 -16.73
CA LEU A 144 28.30 1.87 -16.96
C LEU A 144 26.93 2.53 -16.74
N THR A 145 25.86 1.79 -17.03
CA THR A 145 24.48 2.26 -16.84
C THR A 145 24.16 2.50 -15.37
N ALA A 146 24.51 1.54 -14.50
CA ALA A 146 24.35 1.66 -13.06
C ALA A 146 25.29 2.72 -12.46
N LEU A 147 26.56 2.75 -12.88
CA LEU A 147 27.53 3.78 -12.47
C LEU A 147 27.07 5.19 -12.83
N GLY A 148 26.42 5.35 -13.99
CA GLY A 148 25.95 6.63 -14.50
C GLY A 148 24.89 7.32 -13.64
N CYS A 149 24.30 6.62 -12.67
CA CYS A 149 23.36 7.17 -11.68
C CYS A 149 23.68 6.75 -10.24
N MET A 150 24.87 6.19 -9.99
CA MET A 150 25.30 5.74 -8.67
C MET A 150 25.35 6.92 -7.69
N PRO A 151 24.70 6.83 -6.51
CA PRO A 151 24.78 7.86 -5.50
C PRO A 151 26.14 7.85 -4.80
N TYR A 152 26.52 8.98 -4.21
CA TYR A 152 27.51 8.97 -3.13
C TYR A 152 26.83 8.38 -1.89
N MET A 153 27.49 7.45 -1.20
CA MET A 153 26.90 6.79 -0.03
C MET A 153 27.62 7.20 1.25
N SER A 154 26.85 7.57 2.27
CA SER A 154 27.36 7.89 3.60
C SER A 154 26.43 7.30 4.65
N TYR A 155 26.99 6.70 5.69
CA TYR A 155 26.26 6.44 6.92
C TYR A 155 25.95 7.77 7.60
N LEU A 156 24.70 7.92 8.04
CA LEU A 156 24.27 8.96 8.96
C LEU A 156 24.05 8.30 10.33
N PHE A 157 24.60 8.92 11.38
CA PHE A 157 24.40 8.51 12.77
C PHE A 157 23.65 9.60 13.52
N VAL A 158 22.53 9.23 14.15
CA VAL A 158 21.71 10.15 14.94
C VAL A 158 21.30 9.54 16.27
N ALA A 159 21.11 10.38 17.27
CA ALA A 159 20.54 9.99 18.55
C ALA A 159 19.55 11.05 19.04
N ALA A 160 18.65 10.67 19.93
CA ALA A 160 17.92 11.66 20.72
C ALA A 160 18.81 12.21 21.83
N PRO A 161 18.68 13.49 22.22
CA PRO A 161 19.45 14.07 23.31
C PRO A 161 19.24 13.31 24.62
N GLU A 162 20.28 13.28 25.44
CA GLU A 162 20.22 12.63 26.74
C GLU A 162 19.42 13.47 27.74
N VAL A 163 18.41 12.86 28.36
CA VAL A 163 17.57 13.47 29.40
C VAL A 163 17.58 12.58 30.62
N ASP A 164 17.95 13.15 31.77
CA ASP A 164 18.03 12.45 33.06
C ASP A 164 18.88 11.16 33.04
N GLY A 165 19.94 11.14 32.22
CA GLY A 165 20.84 9.99 32.07
C GLY A 165 20.30 8.87 31.18
N SER A 166 19.26 9.15 30.38
CA SER A 166 18.63 8.18 29.49
C SER A 166 18.37 8.77 28.10
N ARG A 167 18.36 7.88 27.09
CA ARG A 167 18.00 8.19 25.71
C ARG A 167 16.89 7.23 25.28
N PRO A 168 15.90 7.70 24.50
CA PRO A 168 15.01 6.81 23.74
C PRO A 168 15.81 5.78 22.96
N ALA A 169 15.33 4.54 22.93
CA ALA A 169 16.01 3.41 22.31
C ALA A 169 15.08 2.62 21.40
N GLY A 170 15.65 1.78 20.54
CA GLY A 170 14.90 0.81 19.73
C GLY A 170 13.75 1.46 18.94
N LEU A 171 12.53 0.97 19.16
CA LEU A 171 11.34 1.45 18.45
C LEU A 171 10.97 2.90 18.79
N GLU A 172 11.24 3.34 20.03
CA GLU A 172 10.97 4.72 20.43
C GLU A 172 11.89 5.70 19.69
N LEU A 173 13.16 5.33 19.52
CA LEU A 173 14.08 6.14 18.72
C LEU A 173 13.68 6.13 17.24
N ASP A 174 13.23 4.99 16.69
CA ASP A 174 12.75 4.91 15.31
C ASP A 174 11.55 5.83 15.04
N ARG A 175 10.66 6.04 16.02
CA ARG A 175 9.54 7.01 15.92
C ARG A 175 10.04 8.44 15.78
N LEU A 176 11.12 8.82 16.47
CA LEU A 176 11.74 10.14 16.36
C LEU A 176 12.41 10.31 14.99
N VAL A 177 13.17 9.29 14.59
CA VAL A 177 13.98 9.28 13.36
C VAL A 177 13.12 9.24 12.10
N TYR A 178 11.92 8.67 12.17
CA TYR A 178 10.95 8.65 11.08
C TYR A 178 10.65 10.06 10.53
N GLY A 179 10.47 11.04 11.42
CA GLY A 179 10.24 12.43 11.06
C GLY A 179 11.39 13.03 10.26
N LEU A 180 12.62 12.85 10.76
CA LEU A 180 13.84 13.27 10.08
C LEU A 180 13.95 12.67 8.68
N ARG A 181 13.75 11.35 8.57
CA ARG A 181 13.86 10.65 7.29
C ARG A 181 12.82 11.14 6.29
N LYS A 182 11.52 11.11 6.65
CA LYS A 182 10.42 11.52 5.75
C LYS A 182 10.58 12.95 5.25
N ARG A 183 10.96 13.89 6.13
CA ARG A 183 11.17 15.28 5.76
C ARG A 183 12.41 15.48 4.89
N SER A 184 13.48 14.72 5.14
CA SER A 184 14.73 14.80 4.37
C SER A 184 14.61 14.24 2.95
N GLU A 185 13.80 13.20 2.76
CA GLU A 185 13.54 12.56 1.46
C GLU A 185 12.54 13.33 0.58
N ARG A 186 11.84 14.32 1.14
CA ARG A 186 10.85 15.09 0.39
C ARG A 186 11.52 15.88 -0.72
N VAL A 187 11.09 15.63 -1.96
CA VAL A 187 11.56 16.37 -3.14
C VAL A 187 10.60 17.53 -3.41
N THR A 188 11.13 18.76 -3.38
CA THR A 188 10.42 19.97 -3.81
C THR A 188 11.03 20.48 -5.12
N PRO A 189 10.34 21.38 -5.86
CA PRO A 189 10.89 21.97 -7.08
C PRO A 189 12.26 22.63 -6.88
N GLU A 190 12.52 23.21 -5.70
CA GLU A 190 13.81 23.80 -5.34
C GLU A 190 14.90 22.74 -5.19
N ILE A 191 14.61 21.65 -4.48
CA ILE A 191 15.55 20.52 -4.32
C ILE A 191 15.86 19.87 -5.65
N GLU A 192 14.86 19.72 -6.52
CA GLU A 192 15.02 19.19 -7.87
C GLU A 192 15.88 20.11 -8.74
N ALA A 193 15.62 21.42 -8.72
CA ALA A 193 16.42 22.41 -9.45
C ALA A 193 17.87 22.49 -8.96
N GLU A 194 18.10 22.32 -7.65
CA GLU A 194 19.44 22.25 -7.06
C GLU A 194 20.15 20.92 -7.32
N GLY A 195 19.42 19.87 -7.70
CA GLY A 195 19.96 18.50 -7.76
C GLY A 195 20.41 17.96 -6.40
N SER A 196 19.87 18.51 -5.30
CA SER A 196 20.30 18.20 -3.92
C SER A 196 19.45 17.10 -3.27
N GLY A 197 18.63 16.37 -4.03
CA GLY A 197 17.79 15.29 -3.51
C GLY A 197 18.59 14.12 -2.94
N LEU A 198 18.00 13.42 -1.97
CA LEU A 198 18.60 12.28 -1.28
C LEU A 198 17.58 11.16 -1.06
N PHE A 199 18.07 9.98 -0.66
CA PHE A 199 17.21 8.83 -0.34
C PHE A 199 17.84 7.99 0.77
N PHE A 200 17.04 7.51 1.72
CA PHE A 200 17.47 6.59 2.76
C PHE A 200 16.88 5.19 2.52
N PRO A 201 17.70 4.21 2.07
CA PRO A 201 17.34 2.80 2.12
C PRO A 201 16.82 2.36 3.49
N SER A 202 17.45 2.86 4.55
CA SER A 202 17.05 2.70 5.95
C SER A 202 17.67 3.80 6.80
N LEU A 203 17.03 4.15 7.91
CA LEU A 203 17.61 4.93 9.00
C LEU A 203 16.90 4.51 10.28
N SER A 204 17.52 3.62 11.06
CA SER A 204 16.88 2.95 12.19
C SER A 204 17.90 2.55 13.27
N ALA A 205 17.42 2.41 14.50
CA ALA A 205 18.14 1.85 15.63
C ALA A 205 18.17 0.31 15.60
N ARG A 206 17.40 -0.32 14.72
CA ARG A 206 17.12 -1.77 14.75
C ARG A 206 17.63 -2.49 13.51
N THR A 207 17.49 -1.90 12.33
CA THR A 207 17.85 -2.53 11.05
C THR A 207 18.67 -1.59 10.15
N ILE A 208 19.40 -2.18 9.21
CA ILE A 208 20.11 -1.46 8.15
C ILE A 208 20.00 -2.21 6.82
N VAL A 209 19.90 -1.46 5.73
CA VAL A 209 19.75 -1.99 4.37
C VAL A 209 20.95 -1.61 3.50
N TYR A 210 21.58 -2.62 2.91
CA TYR A 210 22.59 -2.50 1.87
C TYR A 210 21.97 -2.92 0.54
N LYS A 211 21.80 -1.98 -0.38
CA LYS A 211 21.17 -2.26 -1.66
C LYS A 211 21.72 -1.37 -2.75
N GLY A 212 21.53 -1.80 -3.99
CA GLY A 212 21.91 -1.00 -5.13
C GLY A 212 21.51 -1.65 -6.45
N MET A 213 21.86 -0.96 -7.53
CA MET A 213 21.67 -1.47 -8.87
C MET A 213 22.81 -2.44 -9.23
N LEU A 214 22.70 -3.64 -8.69
CA LEU A 214 23.74 -4.67 -8.67
C LEU A 214 23.10 -6.01 -9.06
N THR A 215 23.86 -6.91 -9.66
CA THR A 215 23.51 -8.33 -9.74
C THR A 215 23.69 -9.00 -8.37
N THR A 216 23.21 -10.23 -8.20
CA THR A 216 23.28 -10.91 -6.89
C THR A 216 24.73 -11.11 -6.43
N MET A 217 25.61 -11.49 -7.36
CA MET A 217 27.04 -11.73 -7.12
C MET A 217 27.82 -10.45 -6.80
N GLN A 218 27.33 -9.29 -7.25
CA GLN A 218 28.03 -8.01 -7.09
C GLN A 218 27.88 -7.42 -5.69
N LEU A 219 26.78 -7.70 -5.00
CA LEU A 219 26.46 -7.10 -3.69
C LEU A 219 27.60 -7.22 -2.65
N PRO A 220 28.15 -8.41 -2.34
CA PRO A 220 29.25 -8.55 -1.37
C PRO A 220 30.60 -8.03 -1.89
N LEU A 221 30.74 -7.85 -3.21
CA LEU A 221 31.94 -7.27 -3.80
C LEU A 221 31.92 -5.74 -3.68
N PHE A 222 30.74 -5.16 -3.92
CA PHE A 222 30.49 -3.73 -3.91
C PHE A 222 30.49 -3.13 -2.51
N PHE A 223 29.90 -3.82 -1.52
CA PHE A 223 29.92 -3.45 -0.09
C PHE A 223 30.89 -4.36 0.68
N PRO A 224 32.16 -3.95 0.90
CA PRO A 224 33.14 -4.77 1.60
C PRO A 224 32.73 -5.13 3.03
N GLU A 225 31.90 -4.31 3.68
CA GLU A 225 31.39 -4.53 5.03
C GLU A 225 30.62 -5.85 5.15
N LEU A 226 29.92 -6.29 4.11
CA LEU A 226 29.18 -7.56 4.12
C LEU A 226 30.10 -8.80 4.22
N ARG A 227 31.41 -8.63 4.01
CA ARG A 227 32.43 -9.68 4.21
C ARG A 227 33.25 -9.48 5.48
N ASN A 228 32.99 -8.42 6.24
CA ASN A 228 33.68 -8.15 7.49
C ASN A 228 33.08 -9.04 8.60
N PRO A 229 33.89 -9.81 9.35
CA PRO A 229 33.41 -10.65 10.44
C PRO A 229 32.64 -9.90 11.55
N LEU A 230 32.84 -8.58 11.70
CA LEU A 230 32.08 -7.73 12.63
C LEU A 230 30.65 -7.44 12.15
N CYS A 231 30.35 -7.67 10.88
CA CYS A 231 28.99 -7.58 10.33
C CYS A 231 28.19 -8.80 10.78
N THR A 232 27.58 -8.70 11.96
CA THR A 232 26.82 -9.79 12.58
C THR A 232 25.33 -9.46 12.65
N SER A 233 24.50 -10.48 12.42
CA SER A 233 23.05 -10.36 12.52
C SER A 233 22.44 -11.71 12.88
N ALA A 234 21.26 -11.72 13.49
CA ALA A 234 20.44 -12.91 13.64
C ALA A 234 19.38 -13.03 12.54
N ILE A 235 19.16 -11.97 11.75
CA ILE A 235 18.19 -11.90 10.66
C ILE A 235 18.88 -11.35 9.41
N ALA A 236 18.68 -12.00 8.26
CA ALA A 236 19.08 -11.51 6.96
C ALA A 236 17.94 -11.72 5.96
N ILE A 237 17.43 -10.65 5.36
CA ILE A 237 16.48 -10.72 4.24
C ILE A 237 17.21 -10.23 3.00
N VAL A 238 17.23 -11.04 1.95
CA VAL A 238 17.83 -10.71 0.66
C VAL A 238 16.80 -10.71 -0.45
N HIS A 239 17.07 -9.91 -1.46
CA HIS A 239 16.17 -9.80 -2.60
C HIS A 239 16.94 -9.52 -3.89
N SER A 240 16.53 -10.18 -4.97
CA SER A 240 16.96 -9.93 -6.34
C SER A 240 15.77 -9.49 -7.18
N ARG A 241 15.86 -8.29 -7.75
CA ARG A 241 14.81 -7.65 -8.55
C ARG A 241 14.95 -8.04 -10.03
N PHE A 242 13.83 -8.28 -10.70
CA PHE A 242 13.70 -8.33 -12.16
C PHE A 242 12.70 -7.26 -12.56
N SER A 243 13.11 -6.34 -13.43
CA SER A 243 12.32 -5.21 -13.91
C SER A 243 11.92 -5.44 -15.36
N THR A 244 10.74 -4.95 -15.76
CA THR A 244 10.39 -4.91 -17.20
C THR A 244 11.10 -3.81 -17.96
N ASN A 245 11.82 -2.90 -17.28
CA ASN A 245 12.61 -1.84 -17.90
C ASN A 245 14.12 -2.07 -17.79
N THR A 246 14.84 -1.42 -18.71
CA THR A 246 16.31 -1.34 -18.71
C THR A 246 16.82 -0.04 -18.10
N PHE A 247 15.96 0.76 -17.45
CA PHE A 247 16.32 2.08 -16.94
C PHE A 247 16.84 2.00 -15.51
N PRO A 248 18.05 2.53 -15.25
CA PRO A 248 18.68 2.32 -13.97
C PRO A 248 18.03 3.16 -12.85
N SER A 249 17.82 2.58 -11.67
CA SER A 249 17.29 3.25 -10.47
C SER A 249 17.76 2.56 -9.18
N TRP A 250 18.69 3.18 -8.45
CA TRP A 250 19.22 2.65 -7.20
C TRP A 250 18.18 2.54 -6.06
N PRO A 251 17.26 3.51 -5.86
CA PRO A 251 16.29 3.45 -4.77
C PRO A 251 15.27 2.32 -4.89
N LEU A 252 14.97 1.88 -6.12
CA LEU A 252 13.99 0.82 -6.41
C LEU A 252 14.51 -0.59 -6.10
N ALA A 253 15.81 -0.77 -5.88
CA ALA A 253 16.32 -2.03 -5.36
C ALA A 253 15.68 -2.35 -4.01
N HIS A 254 15.50 -3.64 -3.73
CA HIS A 254 15.00 -4.17 -2.47
C HIS A 254 16.16 -4.74 -1.63
N PRO A 255 15.95 -5.03 -0.34
CA PRO A 255 14.75 -4.76 0.47
C PRO A 255 14.41 -3.27 0.65
N HIS A 256 13.18 -3.01 1.08
CA HIS A 256 12.79 -1.72 1.66
C HIS A 256 13.03 -1.74 3.17
N ARG A 257 12.37 -0.87 3.95
CA ARG A 257 12.73 -0.62 5.35
C ARG A 257 12.27 -1.75 6.27
N TYR A 258 11.12 -2.32 5.95
CA TYR A 258 10.52 -3.47 6.65
C TYR A 258 10.29 -4.65 5.72
N VAL A 259 10.08 -4.40 4.41
CA VAL A 259 9.57 -5.41 3.47
C VAL A 259 10.54 -5.74 2.34
N ALA A 260 10.62 -7.03 2.00
CA ALA A 260 11.01 -7.52 0.69
C ALA A 260 9.79 -8.19 0.02
N HIS A 261 9.35 -7.65 -1.10
CA HIS A 261 8.13 -8.08 -1.79
C HIS A 261 8.47 -8.74 -3.12
N ASN A 262 8.05 -9.98 -3.27
CA ASN A 262 8.05 -10.68 -4.55
C ASN A 262 6.63 -10.68 -5.11
N GLY A 263 6.34 -9.84 -6.10
CA GLY A 263 4.97 -9.70 -6.56
C GLY A 263 4.65 -8.36 -7.20
N GLU A 264 3.35 -8.10 -7.34
CA GLU A 264 2.78 -6.84 -7.82
C GLU A 264 1.51 -6.54 -7.02
N ILE A 265 1.37 -5.32 -6.48
CA ILE A 265 0.12 -4.87 -5.83
C ILE A 265 -0.76 -4.21 -6.89
N ASN A 266 -1.70 -4.97 -7.46
CA ASN A 266 -2.56 -4.51 -8.55
C ASN A 266 -3.61 -3.45 -8.11
N THR A 267 -3.82 -3.30 -6.80
CA THR A 267 -4.73 -2.31 -6.19
C THR A 267 -4.05 -1.00 -5.80
N VAL A 268 -2.74 -0.84 -6.04
CA VAL A 268 -1.91 0.26 -5.50
C VAL A 268 -2.48 1.66 -5.73
N LYS A 269 -3.05 1.94 -6.91
CA LYS A 269 -3.62 3.26 -7.22
C LYS A 269 -4.78 3.60 -6.28
N GLY A 270 -5.67 2.64 -6.04
CA GLY A 270 -6.77 2.78 -5.09
C GLY A 270 -6.26 2.99 -3.66
N ASN A 271 -5.29 2.17 -3.26
CA ASN A 271 -4.72 2.20 -1.91
C ASN A 271 -4.03 3.54 -1.60
N ARG A 272 -3.22 4.06 -2.54
CA ARG A 272 -2.60 5.39 -2.42
C ARG A 272 -3.63 6.50 -2.29
N ASN A 273 -4.68 6.47 -3.11
CA ASN A 273 -5.74 7.47 -3.07
C ASN A 273 -6.49 7.46 -1.73
N ARG A 274 -6.75 6.26 -1.19
CA ARG A 274 -7.36 6.11 0.14
C ARG A 274 -6.45 6.61 1.25
N MET A 275 -5.17 6.25 1.23
CA MET A 275 -4.21 6.76 2.20
C MET A 275 -4.09 8.28 2.15
N ARG A 276 -4.04 8.88 0.96
CA ARG A 276 -4.05 10.33 0.79
C ARG A 276 -5.31 10.99 1.38
N ALA A 277 -6.47 10.35 1.24
CA ALA A 277 -7.69 10.84 1.88
C ALA A 277 -7.63 10.73 3.41
N ARG A 278 -7.01 9.67 3.94
CA ARG A 278 -6.84 9.42 5.38
C ARG A 278 -5.84 10.33 6.06
N GLU A 279 -4.88 10.91 5.34
CA GLU A 279 -3.93 11.89 5.87
C GLU A 279 -4.62 13.00 6.68
N ALA A 280 -5.80 13.43 6.24
CA ALA A 280 -6.63 14.41 6.92
C ALA A 280 -7.05 14.06 8.37
N MET A 281 -7.07 12.77 8.70
CA MET A 281 -7.54 12.23 9.97
C MET A 281 -6.45 11.58 10.80
N LEU A 282 -5.21 11.50 10.27
CA LEU A 282 -4.11 10.88 10.98
C LEU A 282 -3.71 11.73 12.19
N SER A 283 -3.75 11.12 13.37
CA SER A 283 -3.17 11.65 14.59
C SER A 283 -2.48 10.52 15.36
N SER A 284 -1.39 10.84 16.06
CA SER A 284 -0.64 9.87 16.86
C SER A 284 -0.07 10.54 18.10
N ASP A 285 -0.15 9.86 19.24
CA ASP A 285 0.57 10.23 20.45
C ASP A 285 1.99 9.64 20.49
N LEU A 286 2.28 8.67 19.62
CA LEU A 286 3.54 7.92 19.60
C LEU A 286 4.56 8.54 18.64
N ILE A 287 4.11 9.02 17.48
CA ILE A 287 4.96 9.77 16.54
C ILE A 287 4.84 11.26 16.92
N PRO A 288 5.91 11.91 17.40
CA PRO A 288 5.79 13.27 17.92
C PRO A 288 5.40 14.30 16.86
N GLY A 289 4.84 15.42 17.31
CA GLY A 289 4.53 16.57 16.46
C GLY A 289 3.35 16.35 15.50
N ASP A 290 2.98 17.40 14.78
CA ASP A 290 1.91 17.32 13.79
C ASP A 290 2.31 16.45 12.59
N LEU A 291 1.53 15.42 12.29
CA LEU A 291 1.78 14.50 11.17
C LEU A 291 1.68 15.17 9.80
N GLU A 292 1.04 16.35 9.69
CA GLU A 292 0.98 17.09 8.41
C GLU A 292 2.37 17.38 7.83
N ARG A 293 3.37 17.54 8.68
CA ARG A 293 4.77 17.76 8.26
C ARG A 293 5.38 16.56 7.53
N LEU A 294 4.81 15.36 7.70
CA LEU A 294 5.28 14.09 7.13
C LEU A 294 4.58 13.75 5.81
N PHE A 295 3.56 14.52 5.41
CA PHE A 295 2.79 14.27 4.20
C PHE A 295 3.56 14.67 2.92
N PRO A 296 3.35 13.94 1.80
CA PRO A 296 2.49 12.76 1.68
C PRO A 296 3.12 11.51 2.32
N ILE A 297 2.30 10.67 2.95
CA ILE A 297 2.75 9.41 3.55
C ILE A 297 3.23 8.45 2.45
N CYS A 298 2.39 8.21 1.45
CA CYS A 298 2.78 7.46 0.26
C CYS A 298 3.40 8.41 -0.76
N ASN A 299 4.63 8.16 -1.18
CA ASN A 299 5.24 8.92 -2.25
C ASN A 299 4.52 8.62 -3.59
N PRO A 300 3.99 9.64 -4.31
CA PRO A 300 3.26 9.44 -5.56
C PRO A 300 4.07 8.71 -6.65
N ASP A 301 5.39 8.96 -6.69
CA ASP A 301 6.30 8.47 -7.73
C ASP A 301 6.98 7.15 -7.35
N ALA A 302 6.68 6.59 -6.18
CA ALA A 302 7.31 5.36 -5.71
C ALA A 302 6.75 4.12 -6.40
N SER A 303 7.43 2.98 -6.27
CA SER A 303 6.87 1.68 -6.68
C SER A 303 5.75 1.24 -5.74
N ASP A 304 4.99 0.24 -6.18
CA ASP A 304 3.92 -0.38 -5.39
C ASP A 304 4.42 -0.93 -4.05
N SER A 305 5.58 -1.56 -4.08
CA SER A 305 6.26 -2.19 -2.95
C SER A 305 6.75 -1.16 -1.93
N VAL A 306 7.25 0.00 -2.40
CA VAL A 306 7.62 1.11 -1.51
C VAL A 306 6.37 1.69 -0.85
N SER A 307 5.25 1.84 -1.57
CA SER A 307 4.02 2.34 -0.96
C SER A 307 3.46 1.38 0.11
N LEU A 308 3.58 0.07 -0.11
CA LEU A 308 3.25 -0.94 0.89
C LEU A 308 4.14 -0.78 2.14
N ASP A 309 5.45 -0.64 1.95
CA ASP A 309 6.43 -0.44 3.02
C ASP A 309 6.20 0.86 3.80
N GLU A 310 5.89 1.97 3.13
CA GLU A 310 5.61 3.28 3.76
C GLU A 310 4.38 3.25 4.67
N VAL A 311 3.31 2.55 4.25
CA VAL A 311 2.10 2.41 5.05
C VAL A 311 2.32 1.43 6.20
N LEU A 312 3.05 0.34 5.95
CA LEU A 312 3.40 -0.61 7.00
C LEU A 312 4.22 0.07 8.10
N GLU A 313 5.25 0.84 7.71
CA GLU A 313 6.10 1.60 8.61
C GLU A 313 5.28 2.59 9.45
N LEU A 314 4.39 3.38 8.82
CA LEU A 314 3.52 4.30 9.55
C LEU A 314 2.66 3.58 10.60
N LEU A 315 2.02 2.46 10.23
CA LEU A 315 1.13 1.73 11.13
C LEU A 315 1.90 1.05 12.27
N HIS A 316 3.12 0.57 12.00
CA HIS A 316 3.98 -0.05 13.00
C HIS A 316 4.50 1.00 14.00
N LEU A 317 5.07 2.09 13.51
CA LEU A 317 5.52 3.20 14.35
C LEU A 317 4.36 3.83 15.12
N GLY A 318 3.17 3.83 14.53
CA GLY A 318 1.90 4.25 15.14
C GLY A 318 1.35 3.30 16.21
N GLY A 319 2.02 2.18 16.53
CA GLY A 319 1.74 1.38 17.73
C GLY A 319 1.33 -0.07 17.48
N ARG A 320 1.16 -0.52 16.23
CA ARG A 320 0.81 -1.92 15.93
C ARG A 320 2.06 -2.79 15.78
N SER A 321 1.97 -4.07 16.16
CA SER A 321 3.04 -5.03 15.84
C SER A 321 3.12 -5.26 14.32
N VAL A 322 4.28 -5.61 13.78
CA VAL A 322 4.39 -5.90 12.33
C VAL A 322 3.43 -7.03 11.89
N PRO A 323 3.26 -8.15 12.64
CA PRO A 323 2.24 -9.14 12.32
C PRO A 323 0.83 -8.58 12.21
N HIS A 324 0.42 -7.67 13.11
CA HIS A 324 -0.88 -7.01 13.05
C HIS A 324 -1.02 -6.20 11.77
N VAL A 325 -0.05 -5.35 11.47
CA VAL A 325 -0.07 -4.50 10.27
C VAL A 325 -0.15 -5.34 9.00
N VAL A 326 0.62 -6.42 8.93
CA VAL A 326 0.60 -7.33 7.78
C VAL A 326 -0.75 -8.03 7.64
N MET A 327 -1.37 -8.51 8.73
CA MET A 327 -2.72 -9.10 8.70
C MET A 327 -3.81 -8.09 8.33
N MET A 328 -3.61 -6.81 8.65
CA MET A 328 -4.52 -5.73 8.30
C MET A 328 -4.41 -5.34 6.81
N MET A 329 -3.19 -5.28 6.27
CA MET A 329 -2.95 -4.87 4.88
C MET A 329 -3.10 -6.02 3.88
N VAL A 330 -2.67 -7.23 4.23
CA VAL A 330 -2.74 -8.45 3.41
C VAL A 330 -3.58 -9.51 4.15
N PRO A 331 -4.90 -9.28 4.30
CA PRO A 331 -5.76 -10.19 5.05
C PRO A 331 -5.95 -11.52 4.32
N GLU A 332 -6.15 -12.60 5.08
CA GLU A 332 -6.58 -13.87 4.51
C GLU A 332 -8.04 -13.80 4.01
N PRO A 333 -8.45 -14.65 3.05
CA PRO A 333 -9.86 -14.80 2.69
C PRO A 333 -10.71 -15.16 3.92
N TRP A 334 -11.56 -14.22 4.36
CA TRP A 334 -12.34 -14.39 5.59
C TRP A 334 -13.85 -14.35 5.37
N GLU A 335 -14.36 -13.64 4.35
CA GLU A 335 -15.80 -13.46 4.16
C GLU A 335 -16.54 -14.79 3.93
N ASN A 336 -15.97 -15.65 3.09
CA ASN A 336 -16.54 -16.92 2.67
C ASN A 336 -15.98 -18.13 3.46
N HIS A 337 -15.08 -17.90 4.43
CA HIS A 337 -14.43 -18.96 5.20
C HIS A 337 -15.31 -19.43 6.37
N ARG A 338 -16.16 -20.44 6.11
CA ARG A 338 -17.19 -20.93 7.06
C ARG A 338 -16.63 -21.56 8.35
N THR A 339 -15.42 -22.08 8.33
CA THR A 339 -14.77 -22.77 9.46
C THR A 339 -13.82 -21.90 10.27
N MET A 340 -13.66 -20.63 9.91
CA MET A 340 -12.80 -19.68 10.63
C MET A 340 -13.30 -19.46 12.06
N ASP A 341 -12.38 -19.32 13.01
CA ASP A 341 -12.73 -18.95 14.38
C ASP A 341 -13.50 -17.61 14.38
N PRO A 342 -14.67 -17.51 15.06
CA PRO A 342 -15.47 -16.29 15.07
C PRO A 342 -14.74 -15.04 15.58
N ARG A 343 -13.72 -15.19 16.43
CA ARG A 343 -12.91 -14.06 16.92
C ARG A 343 -11.99 -13.55 15.83
N VAL A 344 -11.34 -14.46 15.12
CA VAL A 344 -10.46 -14.13 13.97
C VAL A 344 -11.28 -13.51 12.84
N ARG A 345 -12.47 -14.05 12.56
CA ARG A 345 -13.39 -13.44 11.60
C ARG A 345 -13.78 -12.01 11.99
N ALA A 346 -14.07 -11.78 13.27
CA ALA A 346 -14.39 -10.45 13.79
C ALA A 346 -13.21 -9.48 13.69
N PHE A 347 -11.98 -9.96 13.93
CA PHE A 347 -10.77 -9.17 13.69
C PHE A 347 -10.72 -8.68 12.23
N TYR A 348 -10.85 -9.58 11.25
CA TYR A 348 -10.78 -9.20 9.84
C TYR A 348 -11.94 -8.28 9.41
N GLN A 349 -13.16 -8.57 9.86
CA GLN A 349 -14.33 -7.74 9.56
C GLN A 349 -14.21 -6.32 10.14
N PHE A 350 -13.62 -6.18 11.33
CA PHE A 350 -13.32 -4.87 11.90
C PHE A 350 -12.29 -4.13 11.06
N HIS A 351 -11.18 -4.78 10.72
CA HIS A 351 -10.11 -4.14 9.96
C HIS A 351 -10.51 -3.81 8.52
N SER A 352 -11.41 -4.58 7.89
CA SER A 352 -11.97 -4.25 6.58
C SER A 352 -12.82 -2.96 6.60
N SER A 353 -13.23 -2.49 7.79
CA SER A 353 -13.92 -1.20 7.95
C SER A 353 -12.97 -0.01 7.99
N MET A 354 -11.67 -0.27 8.15
CA MET A 354 -10.62 0.75 8.28
C MET A 354 -9.65 0.76 7.11
N MET A 355 -9.37 -0.40 6.53
CA MET A 355 -8.35 -0.60 5.51
C MET A 355 -8.80 -1.61 4.48
N GLU A 356 -8.70 -1.21 3.22
CA GLU A 356 -8.82 -2.06 2.06
C GLU A 356 -7.58 -2.96 1.92
N ALA A 357 -7.78 -4.17 1.40
CA ALA A 357 -6.66 -5.08 1.16
C ALA A 357 -5.71 -4.51 0.09
N TRP A 358 -4.41 -4.59 0.36
CA TRP A 358 -3.35 -4.36 -0.58
C TRP A 358 -3.13 -5.63 -1.40
N ASP A 359 -4.03 -5.81 -2.37
CA ASP A 359 -4.17 -7.05 -3.12
C ASP A 359 -3.27 -7.10 -4.37
N GLY A 360 -3.05 -8.32 -4.85
CA GLY A 360 -2.19 -8.68 -5.97
C GLY A 360 -1.30 -9.88 -5.64
N PRO A 361 -0.67 -10.52 -6.63
CA PRO A 361 0.23 -11.65 -6.39
C PRO A 361 1.39 -11.19 -5.52
N ALA A 362 1.56 -11.77 -4.33
CA ALA A 362 2.54 -11.27 -3.38
C ALA A 362 3.10 -12.39 -2.50
N CYS A 363 4.42 -12.41 -2.36
CA CYS A 363 5.11 -13.01 -1.22
C CYS A 363 5.83 -11.87 -0.50
N VAL A 364 5.30 -11.48 0.65
CA VAL A 364 5.77 -10.34 1.45
C VAL A 364 6.58 -10.90 2.60
N THR A 365 7.90 -10.77 2.53
CA THR A 365 8.81 -11.06 3.65
C THR A 365 9.02 -9.77 4.43
N PHE A 366 8.91 -9.82 5.76
CA PHE A 366 8.96 -8.63 6.59
C PHE A 366 9.77 -8.83 7.87
N THR A 367 10.29 -7.73 8.43
CA THR A 367 10.96 -7.71 9.74
C THR A 367 10.95 -6.31 10.36
N ASP A 368 10.91 -6.24 11.69
CA ASP A 368 11.25 -5.03 12.47
C ASP A 368 12.60 -5.18 13.19
N GLY A 369 13.40 -6.20 12.84
CA GLY A 369 14.64 -6.55 13.53
C GLY A 369 14.46 -7.41 14.79
N SER A 370 13.24 -7.70 15.25
CA SER A 370 12.94 -8.65 16.34
C SER A 370 12.12 -9.83 15.85
N TYR A 371 11.11 -9.55 15.03
CA TYR A 371 10.36 -10.54 14.27
C TYR A 371 10.91 -10.64 12.87
N VAL A 372 10.83 -11.83 12.29
CA VAL A 372 10.97 -12.00 10.84
C VAL A 372 9.96 -13.02 10.34
N GLY A 373 9.27 -12.68 9.26
CA GLY A 373 8.15 -13.48 8.79
C GLY A 373 7.89 -13.32 7.31
N ALA A 374 6.92 -14.09 6.83
CA ALA A 374 6.42 -13.97 5.48
C ALA A 374 4.94 -14.33 5.42
N VAL A 375 4.22 -13.64 4.54
CA VAL A 375 2.85 -13.98 4.13
C VAL A 375 2.78 -14.09 2.61
N LEU A 376 1.86 -14.92 2.14
CA LEU A 376 1.43 -14.89 0.76
C LEU A 376 0.17 -14.04 0.63
N ASP A 377 -0.08 -13.57 -0.59
CA ASP A 377 -1.38 -13.02 -0.96
C ASP A 377 -2.50 -14.04 -0.74
N ARG A 378 -3.74 -13.54 -0.77
CA ARG A 378 -4.95 -14.31 -0.51
C ARG A 378 -5.10 -15.58 -1.38
N ASN A 379 -4.48 -15.59 -2.57
CA ASN A 379 -4.53 -16.68 -3.54
C ASN A 379 -3.27 -17.56 -3.51
N GLY A 380 -2.19 -17.10 -2.86
CA GLY A 380 -0.90 -17.77 -2.83
C GLY A 380 -0.25 -17.91 -4.20
N LEU A 381 -0.22 -16.82 -4.97
CA LEU A 381 0.25 -16.81 -6.36
C LEU A 381 1.77 -16.85 -6.49
N ARG A 382 2.49 -16.71 -5.37
CA ARG A 382 3.96 -16.75 -5.30
C ARG A 382 4.46 -17.88 -4.41
N PRO A 383 5.61 -18.50 -4.73
CA PRO A 383 6.13 -19.60 -3.93
C PRO A 383 6.84 -19.09 -2.67
N GLY A 384 6.75 -19.87 -1.60
CA GLY A 384 7.61 -19.75 -0.42
C GLY A 384 7.84 -21.11 0.20
N ARG A 385 9.10 -21.47 0.43
CA ARG A 385 9.52 -22.73 1.05
C ARG A 385 10.39 -22.43 2.25
N TRP A 386 10.31 -23.26 3.29
CA TRP A 386 11.11 -23.04 4.48
C TRP A 386 11.68 -24.33 5.08
N TRP A 387 12.81 -24.19 5.79
CA TRP A 387 13.51 -25.22 6.54
C TRP A 387 13.84 -24.69 7.93
N GLN A 388 13.80 -25.60 8.91
CA GLN A 388 14.38 -25.41 10.22
C GLN A 388 15.49 -26.44 10.40
N THR A 389 16.66 -26.00 10.84
CA THR A 389 17.82 -26.85 11.07
C THR A 389 18.10 -27.06 12.56
N ALA A 390 18.84 -28.12 12.90
CA ALA A 390 19.11 -28.49 14.28
C ALA A 390 20.09 -27.54 14.99
N ASP A 391 20.89 -26.78 14.24
CA ASP A 391 21.73 -25.70 14.76
C ASP A 391 20.96 -24.39 15.02
N GLY A 392 19.66 -24.36 14.72
CA GLY A 392 18.76 -23.24 15.02
C GLY A 392 18.52 -22.28 13.86
N ARG A 393 19.02 -22.55 12.65
CA ARG A 393 18.72 -21.72 11.48
C ARG A 393 17.32 -21.99 10.95
N VAL A 394 16.65 -20.92 10.56
CA VAL A 394 15.40 -20.91 9.81
C VAL A 394 15.69 -20.27 8.47
N ILE A 395 15.40 -21.00 7.40
CA ILE A 395 15.67 -20.60 6.02
C ILE A 395 14.34 -20.55 5.33
N LEU A 396 13.95 -19.41 4.78
CA LEU A 396 12.77 -19.24 3.94
C LEU A 396 13.19 -18.63 2.62
N ALA A 397 12.73 -19.17 1.50
CA ALA A 397 13.02 -18.59 0.19
C ALA A 397 11.94 -18.91 -0.83
N SER A 398 11.95 -18.18 -1.95
CA SER A 398 11.12 -18.48 -3.11
C SER A 398 11.43 -19.85 -3.72
N GLU A 399 12.63 -20.39 -3.47
CA GLU A 399 13.08 -21.71 -3.92
C GLU A 399 13.75 -22.53 -2.81
N ALA A 400 13.86 -23.83 -3.03
CA ALA A 400 14.38 -24.75 -2.03
C ALA A 400 15.90 -24.91 -1.99
N GLY A 401 16.57 -24.68 -3.11
CA GLY A 401 18.00 -24.96 -3.26
C GLY A 401 18.91 -23.77 -2.93
N VAL A 402 18.44 -22.80 -2.12
CA VAL A 402 19.21 -21.56 -1.88
C VAL A 402 20.42 -21.76 -0.97
N LEU A 403 20.44 -22.82 -0.16
CA LEU A 403 21.55 -23.19 0.71
C LEU A 403 21.74 -24.71 0.71
N ASP A 404 22.99 -25.17 0.75
CA ASP A 404 23.32 -26.59 0.90
C ASP A 404 23.23 -27.00 2.37
N VAL A 405 22.04 -27.43 2.77
CA VAL A 405 21.76 -27.90 4.14
C VAL A 405 21.84 -29.42 4.18
N PRO A 406 22.74 -30.02 4.98
CA PRO A 406 22.79 -31.48 5.14
C PRO A 406 21.44 -32.02 5.61
N GLN A 407 20.91 -33.04 4.93
CA GLN A 407 19.60 -33.62 5.25
C GLN A 407 19.49 -34.13 6.69
N SER A 408 20.62 -34.51 7.31
CA SER A 408 20.71 -34.91 8.73
C SER A 408 20.50 -33.77 9.72
N GLN A 409 20.66 -32.51 9.28
CA GLN A 409 20.46 -31.31 10.10
C GLN A 409 19.04 -30.76 9.98
N VAL A 410 18.21 -31.23 9.05
CA VAL A 410 16.85 -30.71 8.84
C VAL A 410 15.90 -31.25 9.92
N VAL A 411 15.41 -30.36 10.79
CA VAL A 411 14.41 -30.65 11.83
C VAL A 411 13.00 -30.60 11.25
N ALA A 412 12.70 -29.57 10.46
CA ALA A 412 11.41 -29.39 9.82
C ALA A 412 11.58 -28.72 8.45
N LYS A 413 10.62 -28.94 7.56
CA LYS A 413 10.52 -28.22 6.27
C LYS A 413 9.07 -28.08 5.86
N GLY A 414 8.74 -27.00 5.17
CA GLY A 414 7.38 -26.71 4.75
C GLY A 414 7.31 -25.76 3.56
N ARG A 415 6.09 -25.25 3.34
CA ARG A 415 5.82 -24.17 2.38
C ARG A 415 4.93 -23.13 3.04
N LEU A 416 4.98 -21.91 2.51
CA LEU A 416 3.95 -20.93 2.79
C LEU A 416 2.63 -21.37 2.16
N GLU A 417 1.52 -21.04 2.82
CA GLU A 417 0.17 -21.37 2.39
C GLU A 417 -0.66 -20.08 2.35
N PRO A 418 -1.56 -19.92 1.35
CA PRO A 418 -2.44 -18.76 1.30
C PRO A 418 -3.18 -18.58 2.62
N GLY A 419 -3.23 -17.34 3.10
CA GLY A 419 -3.89 -16.98 4.35
C GLY A 419 -3.14 -17.32 5.64
N LYS A 420 -2.00 -18.03 5.58
CA LYS A 420 -1.17 -18.31 6.77
C LYS A 420 0.04 -17.39 6.86
N MET A 421 0.37 -16.98 8.08
CA MET A 421 1.58 -16.26 8.40
C MET A 421 2.66 -17.22 8.90
N PHE A 422 3.85 -17.11 8.31
CA PHE A 422 5.07 -17.68 8.86
C PHE A 422 5.78 -16.62 9.68
N LEU A 423 6.07 -16.89 10.95
CA LEU A 423 6.69 -15.91 11.86
C LEU A 423 7.72 -16.56 12.77
N VAL A 424 8.92 -16.00 12.80
CA VAL A 424 9.97 -16.29 13.77
C VAL A 424 10.05 -15.11 14.74
N ASP A 425 9.90 -15.41 16.02
CA ASP A 425 10.17 -14.48 17.11
C ASP A 425 11.57 -14.78 17.66
N THR A 426 12.55 -13.94 17.29
CA THR A 426 13.94 -14.13 17.70
C THR A 426 14.18 -13.76 19.16
N VAL A 427 13.28 -12.99 19.77
CA VAL A 427 13.35 -12.61 21.20
C VAL A 427 12.85 -13.76 22.07
N ALA A 428 11.71 -14.35 21.70
CA ALA A 428 11.17 -15.53 22.39
C ALA A 428 11.87 -16.84 22.00
N GLY A 429 12.67 -16.84 20.94
CA GLY A 429 13.49 -17.99 20.56
C GLY A 429 12.74 -19.09 19.80
N ARG A 430 11.66 -18.76 19.07
CA ARG A 430 10.74 -19.77 18.52
C ARG A 430 10.05 -19.37 17.21
N LEU A 431 9.56 -20.39 16.50
CA LEU A 431 8.58 -20.24 15.43
C LEU A 431 7.20 -20.09 16.07
N VAL A 432 6.48 -19.03 15.72
CA VAL A 432 5.13 -18.78 16.25
C VAL A 432 4.10 -19.42 15.31
N PRO A 433 3.21 -20.31 15.80
CA PRO A 433 2.13 -20.88 14.99
C PRO A 433 1.15 -19.81 14.50
N ASP A 434 0.67 -19.94 13.26
CA ASP A 434 -0.31 -19.03 12.63
C ASP A 434 -1.56 -18.81 13.49
N GLU A 435 -2.14 -19.89 14.03
CA GLU A 435 -3.33 -19.83 14.88
C GLU A 435 -3.09 -19.03 16.17
N GLU A 436 -1.88 -19.11 16.73
CA GLU A 436 -1.50 -18.37 17.93
C GLU A 436 -1.43 -16.87 17.65
N ILE A 437 -0.78 -16.49 16.54
CA ILE A 437 -0.68 -15.09 16.09
C ILE A 437 -2.07 -14.49 15.92
N LYS A 438 -2.92 -15.18 15.14
CA LYS A 438 -4.27 -14.70 14.81
C LYS A 438 -5.17 -14.60 16.02
N LEU A 439 -5.14 -15.61 16.91
CA LEU A 439 -5.96 -15.59 18.12
C LEU A 439 -5.51 -14.51 19.10
N GLN A 440 -4.19 -14.33 19.28
CA GLN A 440 -3.66 -13.27 20.14
C GLN A 440 -4.16 -11.90 19.66
N LEU A 441 -3.96 -11.59 18.36
CA LEU A 441 -4.40 -10.33 17.77
C LEU A 441 -5.93 -10.16 17.82
N ALA A 442 -6.68 -11.21 17.52
CA ALA A 442 -8.13 -11.19 17.59
C ALA A 442 -8.70 -11.01 19.00
N GLN A 443 -7.87 -11.15 20.04
CA GLN A 443 -8.23 -10.98 21.44
C GLN A 443 -7.75 -9.65 22.05
N GLU A 444 -6.98 -8.84 21.31
CA GLU A 444 -6.50 -7.53 21.80
C GLU A 444 -7.67 -6.58 22.13
N HIS A 445 -8.76 -6.67 21.38
CA HIS A 445 -9.95 -5.85 21.56
C HIS A 445 -11.24 -6.67 21.40
N PRO A 446 -12.38 -6.21 21.97
CA PRO A 446 -13.67 -6.90 21.85
C PRO A 446 -14.32 -6.63 20.49
N TYR A 447 -13.66 -7.05 19.40
CA TYR A 447 -14.10 -6.76 18.03
C TYR A 447 -15.53 -7.19 17.73
N GLN A 448 -15.97 -8.34 18.28
CA GLN A 448 -17.34 -8.81 18.10
C GLN A 448 -18.38 -7.84 18.68
N GLU A 449 -18.10 -7.27 19.86
CA GLU A 449 -18.98 -6.30 20.50
C GLU A 449 -19.00 -4.99 19.71
N TRP A 450 -17.83 -4.53 19.26
CA TRP A 450 -17.71 -3.33 18.44
C TRP A 450 -18.48 -3.46 17.12
N LEU A 451 -18.33 -4.60 16.43
CA LEU A 451 -19.05 -4.88 15.19
C LEU A 451 -20.55 -4.97 15.42
N HIS A 452 -21.00 -5.65 16.47
CA HIS A 452 -22.43 -5.77 16.79
C HIS A 452 -23.08 -4.41 17.06
N ALA A 453 -22.38 -3.51 17.73
CA ALA A 453 -22.88 -2.17 18.05
C ALA A 453 -22.71 -1.15 16.92
N GLY A 454 -21.72 -1.36 16.04
CA GLY A 454 -21.31 -0.37 15.04
C GLY A 454 -21.85 -0.63 13.63
N LEU A 455 -21.82 -1.88 13.16
CA LEU A 455 -22.20 -2.20 11.79
C LEU A 455 -23.71 -2.30 11.64
N LEU A 456 -24.24 -1.55 10.69
CA LEU A 456 -25.66 -1.52 10.37
C LEU A 456 -25.93 -2.28 9.07
N GLU A 457 -26.77 -3.30 9.11
CA GLU A 457 -27.21 -4.00 7.90
C GLU A 457 -28.39 -3.25 7.27
N ILE A 458 -28.37 -2.96 5.95
CA ILE A 458 -29.48 -2.23 5.29
C ILE A 458 -30.84 -2.90 5.54
N LYS A 459 -30.90 -4.22 5.53
CA LYS A 459 -32.13 -4.99 5.76
C LYS A 459 -32.74 -4.79 7.15
N SER A 460 -31.99 -4.27 8.14
CA SER A 460 -32.54 -3.96 9.46
C SER A 460 -33.20 -2.58 9.54
N LEU A 461 -33.04 -1.73 8.50
CA LEU A 461 -33.69 -0.44 8.43
C LEU A 461 -35.20 -0.59 8.15
N PRO A 462 -36.04 0.33 8.67
CA PRO A 462 -37.48 0.30 8.43
C PRO A 462 -37.83 0.31 6.94
N GLU A 463 -38.85 -0.46 6.55
CA GLU A 463 -39.37 -0.39 5.18
C GLU A 463 -39.93 1.00 4.87
N ARG A 464 -39.65 1.48 3.65
CA ARG A 464 -40.12 2.78 3.16
C ARG A 464 -41.12 2.56 2.02
N ALA A 465 -41.88 3.60 1.68
CA ALA A 465 -42.92 3.49 0.67
C ALA A 465 -42.30 3.24 -0.73
N HIS A 466 -42.66 2.13 -1.35
CA HIS A 466 -42.25 1.80 -2.71
C HIS A 466 -42.95 2.71 -3.73
N ILE A 467 -42.17 3.35 -4.61
CA ILE A 467 -42.69 4.28 -5.62
C ILE A 467 -42.73 3.58 -6.98
N GLN A 468 -43.94 3.37 -7.51
CA GLN A 468 -44.14 2.86 -8.87
C GLN A 468 -44.31 4.00 -9.87
N TYR A 469 -43.46 4.02 -10.89
CA TYR A 469 -43.58 4.95 -12.01
C TYR A 469 -44.45 4.37 -13.12
N ASN A 470 -45.27 5.23 -13.73
CA ASN A 470 -46.05 4.82 -14.90
C ASN A 470 -45.16 4.66 -16.15
N HIS A 471 -45.66 3.89 -17.12
CA HIS A 471 -44.91 3.53 -18.33
C HIS A 471 -44.48 4.76 -19.16
N GLU A 472 -45.36 5.75 -19.33
CA GLU A 472 -45.04 6.95 -20.10
C GLU A 472 -43.89 7.76 -19.47
N SER A 473 -43.85 7.84 -18.14
CA SER A 473 -42.77 8.49 -17.41
C SER A 473 -41.44 7.74 -17.58
N VAL A 474 -41.48 6.40 -17.60
CA VAL A 474 -40.28 5.58 -17.80
C VAL A 474 -39.72 5.79 -19.21
N ILE A 475 -40.57 5.77 -20.25
CA ILE A 475 -40.13 6.01 -21.64
C ILE A 475 -39.46 7.38 -21.78
N ARG A 476 -40.06 8.44 -21.21
CA ARG A 476 -39.47 9.80 -21.31
C ARG A 476 -38.08 9.87 -20.68
N ARG A 477 -37.88 9.22 -19.54
CA ARG A 477 -36.56 9.14 -18.88
C ARG A 477 -35.58 8.31 -19.69
N GLN A 478 -35.99 7.15 -20.20
CA GLN A 478 -35.17 6.34 -21.09
C GLN A 478 -34.65 7.14 -22.29
N ILE A 479 -35.51 7.96 -22.91
CA ILE A 479 -35.10 8.85 -24.01
C ILE A 479 -34.10 9.91 -23.51
N ALA A 480 -34.36 10.55 -22.37
CA ALA A 480 -33.47 11.56 -21.80
C ALA A 480 -32.06 11.02 -21.48
N PHE A 481 -31.97 9.78 -21.02
CA PHE A 481 -30.71 9.10 -20.70
C PHE A 481 -30.10 8.31 -21.88
N GLY A 482 -30.72 8.38 -23.07
CA GLY A 482 -30.17 7.81 -24.29
C GLY A 482 -30.32 6.29 -24.45
N TYR A 483 -31.29 5.66 -23.77
CA TYR A 483 -31.59 4.25 -23.97
C TYR A 483 -32.14 4.02 -25.37
N THR A 484 -31.67 2.95 -26.00
CA THR A 484 -32.14 2.48 -27.30
C THR A 484 -32.96 1.20 -27.17
N GLU A 485 -33.69 0.84 -28.22
CA GLU A 485 -34.40 -0.44 -28.26
C GLU A 485 -33.43 -1.63 -28.17
N GLU A 486 -32.19 -1.48 -28.66
CA GLU A 486 -31.14 -2.47 -28.57
C GLU A 486 -30.68 -2.67 -27.12
N ASP A 487 -30.47 -1.59 -26.35
CA ASP A 487 -30.17 -1.67 -24.92
C ASP A 487 -31.25 -2.46 -24.17
N LEU A 488 -32.53 -2.16 -24.44
CA LEU A 488 -33.64 -2.83 -23.76
C LEU A 488 -33.73 -4.32 -24.14
N ARG A 489 -33.58 -4.64 -25.43
CA ARG A 489 -33.83 -5.99 -25.96
C ARG A 489 -32.62 -6.92 -25.84
N VAL A 490 -31.42 -6.42 -26.08
CA VAL A 490 -30.19 -7.20 -26.17
C VAL A 490 -29.42 -7.20 -24.85
N VAL A 491 -29.53 -6.15 -24.04
CA VAL A 491 -28.81 -6.06 -22.76
C VAL A 491 -29.73 -6.31 -21.57
N LEU A 492 -30.73 -5.45 -21.34
CA LEU A 492 -31.53 -5.50 -20.13
C LEU A 492 -32.45 -6.72 -20.05
N THR A 493 -33.14 -7.07 -21.15
CA THR A 493 -34.08 -8.20 -21.16
C THR A 493 -33.37 -9.52 -20.83
N PRO A 494 -32.21 -9.87 -21.44
CA PRO A 494 -31.45 -11.05 -21.05
C PRO A 494 -30.99 -11.02 -19.59
N MET A 495 -30.40 -9.91 -19.11
CA MET A 495 -29.96 -9.81 -17.71
C MET A 495 -31.10 -10.05 -16.73
N ALA A 496 -32.27 -9.44 -16.97
CA ALA A 496 -33.45 -9.61 -16.12
C ALA A 496 -34.01 -11.03 -16.17
N ALA A 497 -33.90 -11.73 -17.31
CA ALA A 497 -34.45 -13.07 -17.49
C ALA A 497 -33.53 -14.19 -16.99
N SER A 498 -32.21 -14.06 -17.19
CA SER A 498 -31.23 -15.11 -16.88
C SER A 498 -30.40 -14.86 -15.62
N GLY A 499 -30.37 -13.61 -15.12
CA GLY A 499 -29.47 -13.20 -14.03
C GLY A 499 -27.99 -13.12 -14.45
N GLY A 500 -27.69 -13.11 -15.75
CA GLY A 500 -26.33 -12.99 -16.29
C GLY A 500 -26.25 -12.01 -17.44
N GLU A 501 -25.06 -11.45 -17.67
CA GLU A 501 -24.81 -10.55 -18.79
C GLU A 501 -25.09 -11.23 -20.16
N PRO A 502 -25.50 -10.46 -21.19
CA PRO A 502 -25.72 -11.02 -22.51
C PRO A 502 -24.41 -11.53 -23.13
N LEU A 503 -24.42 -12.74 -23.69
CA LEU A 503 -23.28 -13.27 -24.44
C LEU A 503 -23.36 -12.89 -25.92
N GLY A 504 -22.28 -12.29 -26.42
CA GLY A 504 -22.10 -11.94 -27.83
C GLY A 504 -20.98 -12.76 -28.52
N SER A 505 -20.78 -12.51 -29.82
CA SER A 505 -19.65 -13.05 -30.58
C SER A 505 -19.22 -12.06 -31.66
N MET A 506 -18.08 -12.30 -32.31
CA MET A 506 -17.38 -11.36 -33.21
C MET A 506 -16.73 -10.18 -32.47
N GLY A 507 -15.83 -9.47 -33.16
CA GLY A 507 -15.20 -8.25 -32.63
C GLY A 507 -16.09 -7.02 -32.84
N THR A 508 -15.82 -5.96 -32.09
CA THR A 508 -16.49 -4.66 -32.30
C THR A 508 -16.00 -4.04 -33.61
N ASP A 509 -16.92 -3.80 -34.56
CA ASP A 509 -16.68 -3.11 -35.83
C ASP A 509 -17.16 -1.65 -35.80
N THR A 510 -17.63 -1.19 -34.64
CA THR A 510 -18.08 0.18 -34.43
C THR A 510 -16.89 1.14 -34.25
N PRO A 511 -16.99 2.41 -34.69
CA PRO A 511 -15.97 3.41 -34.42
C PRO A 511 -15.75 3.58 -32.91
N SER A 512 -14.51 3.89 -32.49
CA SER A 512 -14.28 4.31 -31.12
C SER A 512 -15.12 5.53 -30.77
N ALA A 513 -15.46 5.71 -29.48
CA ALA A 513 -16.43 6.71 -29.05
C ALA A 513 -16.12 8.13 -29.56
N VAL A 514 -14.84 8.51 -29.56
CA VAL A 514 -14.36 9.82 -30.06
C VAL A 514 -14.53 10.01 -31.58
N MET A 515 -14.59 8.93 -32.35
CA MET A 515 -14.80 8.96 -33.82
C MET A 515 -16.26 8.71 -34.21
N SER A 516 -17.13 8.41 -33.26
CA SER A 516 -18.55 8.16 -33.51
C SER A 516 -19.24 9.42 -34.04
N GLN A 517 -20.06 9.26 -35.08
CA GLN A 517 -20.98 10.31 -35.56
C GLN A 517 -22.31 10.34 -34.78
N ARG A 518 -22.52 9.38 -33.87
CA ARG A 518 -23.67 9.32 -32.97
C ARG A 518 -23.26 9.73 -31.56
N SER A 519 -24.22 10.23 -30.77
CA SER A 519 -24.04 10.45 -29.34
C SER A 519 -23.65 9.13 -28.67
N ARG A 520 -22.57 9.19 -27.87
CA ARG A 520 -22.04 8.08 -27.06
C ARG A 520 -22.10 8.49 -25.60
N GLN A 521 -22.19 7.51 -24.72
CA GLN A 521 -22.19 7.78 -23.29
C GLN A 521 -20.78 8.00 -22.80
N LEU A 522 -20.66 8.66 -21.64
CA LEU A 522 -19.35 8.96 -21.08
C LEU A 522 -18.55 7.68 -20.78
N TYR A 523 -19.23 6.61 -20.38
CA TYR A 523 -18.63 5.29 -20.13
C TYR A 523 -17.85 4.76 -21.34
N ASP A 524 -18.32 4.99 -22.57
CA ASP A 524 -17.68 4.50 -23.81
C ASP A 524 -16.27 5.08 -24.05
N TYR A 525 -15.88 6.13 -23.32
CA TYR A 525 -14.55 6.74 -23.39
C TYR A 525 -13.56 6.10 -22.41
N PHE A 526 -14.04 5.25 -21.51
CA PHE A 526 -13.23 4.51 -20.54
C PHE A 526 -13.09 3.06 -21.00
N ILE A 527 -11.88 2.52 -20.89
CA ILE A 527 -11.58 1.15 -21.27
C ILE A 527 -11.09 0.42 -20.03
N GLU A 528 -11.67 -0.75 -19.77
CA GLU A 528 -11.26 -1.60 -18.66
C GLU A 528 -9.82 -2.06 -18.84
N LEU A 529 -9.02 -1.85 -17.81
CA LEU A 529 -7.67 -2.40 -17.76
C LEU A 529 -7.76 -3.87 -17.38
N PHE A 530 -6.91 -4.69 -17.99
CA PHE A 530 -6.78 -6.09 -17.65
C PHE A 530 -5.32 -6.45 -17.39
N ALA A 531 -5.14 -7.49 -16.58
CA ALA A 531 -3.83 -8.01 -16.23
C ALA A 531 -3.29 -8.90 -17.37
N GLN A 532 -2.04 -8.67 -17.77
CA GLN A 532 -1.36 -9.47 -18.77
C GLN A 532 0.11 -9.67 -18.39
N VAL A 533 0.56 -10.93 -18.40
CA VAL A 533 1.93 -11.38 -18.04
C VAL A 533 2.32 -11.15 -16.58
N THR A 534 2.21 -9.92 -16.06
CA THR A 534 2.83 -9.51 -14.79
C THR A 534 2.07 -10.01 -13.57
N ASN A 535 0.74 -10.07 -13.68
CA ASN A 535 -0.15 -10.67 -12.71
C ASN A 535 -1.23 -11.51 -13.44
N PRO A 536 -1.64 -12.67 -12.91
CA PRO A 536 -2.71 -13.46 -13.49
C PRO A 536 -4.09 -12.85 -13.16
N PRO A 537 -5.08 -12.95 -14.06
CA PRO A 537 -6.48 -12.71 -13.71
C PRO A 537 -7.00 -13.82 -12.79
N LEU A 538 -8.07 -13.52 -12.05
CA LEU A 538 -8.74 -14.47 -11.16
C LEU A 538 -9.98 -15.07 -11.82
N ASP A 539 -10.28 -16.32 -11.47
CA ASP A 539 -11.54 -16.95 -11.87
C ASP A 539 -12.61 -16.68 -10.80
N SER A 540 -13.40 -15.63 -10.98
CA SER A 540 -14.40 -15.18 -10.00
C SER A 540 -15.48 -16.23 -9.69
N ILE A 541 -15.65 -17.25 -10.54
CA ILE A 541 -16.63 -18.32 -10.35
C ILE A 541 -16.02 -19.50 -9.60
N ARG A 542 -14.82 -19.95 -10.01
CA ARG A 542 -14.17 -21.13 -9.40
C ARG A 542 -13.43 -20.80 -8.11
N GLU A 543 -13.00 -19.56 -7.97
CA GLU A 543 -12.23 -19.06 -6.83
C GLU A 543 -13.07 -18.10 -5.98
N GLU A 544 -14.41 -18.22 -5.99
CA GLU A 544 -15.34 -17.37 -5.24
C GLU A 544 -14.98 -17.21 -3.74
N ILE A 545 -14.31 -18.19 -3.14
CA ILE A 545 -13.88 -18.12 -1.74
C ILE A 545 -12.92 -16.95 -1.45
N VAL A 546 -12.17 -16.47 -2.45
CA VAL A 546 -11.19 -15.37 -2.31
C VAL A 546 -11.72 -14.01 -2.81
N THR A 547 -12.91 -13.99 -3.43
CA THR A 547 -13.54 -12.79 -3.96
C THR A 547 -14.70 -12.34 -3.07
N SER A 548 -14.94 -11.02 -3.03
CA SER A 548 -16.02 -10.43 -2.25
C SER A 548 -16.42 -9.09 -2.85
N LEU A 549 -17.72 -8.95 -3.10
CA LEU A 549 -18.35 -7.69 -3.50
C LEU A 549 -19.05 -6.99 -2.34
N SER A 550 -19.00 -7.58 -1.13
CA SER A 550 -19.45 -6.93 0.08
C SER A 550 -18.58 -5.71 0.36
N ARG A 551 -19.20 -4.61 0.79
CA ARG A 551 -18.55 -3.36 1.14
C ARG A 551 -19.13 -2.81 2.43
N VAL A 552 -18.39 -1.89 3.04
CA VAL A 552 -18.92 -1.01 4.07
C VAL A 552 -18.87 0.42 3.55
N MET A 553 -19.86 1.22 3.94
CA MET A 553 -19.92 2.63 3.60
C MET A 553 -20.25 3.47 4.83
N GLY A 554 -19.55 4.58 4.98
CA GLY A 554 -19.79 5.54 6.05
C GLY A 554 -18.55 6.37 6.33
N PRO A 555 -18.60 7.21 7.37
CA PRO A 555 -17.43 7.93 7.85
C PRO A 555 -16.36 6.96 8.34
N GLU A 556 -15.10 7.25 8.04
CA GLU A 556 -13.93 6.57 8.60
C GLU A 556 -13.47 7.30 9.89
N GLN A 557 -12.57 6.68 10.65
CA GLN A 557 -11.96 7.24 11.86
C GLN A 557 -10.43 7.29 11.71
N ASN A 558 -9.72 7.81 12.72
CA ASN A 558 -8.26 7.81 12.73
C ASN A 558 -7.72 6.38 12.55
N LEU A 559 -6.85 6.20 11.56
CA LEU A 559 -6.28 4.90 11.21
C LEU A 559 -5.31 4.37 12.27
N LEU A 560 -4.64 5.27 13.00
CA LEU A 560 -3.63 4.91 14.01
C LEU A 560 -4.23 4.58 15.37
N GLU A 561 -5.48 5.00 15.62
CA GLU A 561 -6.16 4.80 16.90
C GLU A 561 -7.53 4.15 16.67
N PRO A 562 -7.57 2.81 16.51
CA PRO A 562 -8.82 2.10 16.29
C PRO A 562 -9.70 2.13 17.54
N THR A 563 -10.99 2.41 17.37
CA THR A 563 -11.99 2.33 18.45
C THR A 563 -13.26 1.65 17.95
N ALA A 564 -14.23 1.43 18.84
CA ALA A 564 -15.57 0.98 18.45
C ALA A 564 -16.26 1.91 17.43
N ALA A 565 -15.86 3.18 17.35
CA ALA A 565 -16.41 4.12 16.37
C ALA A 565 -15.91 3.83 14.95
N SER A 566 -14.77 3.14 14.79
CA SER A 566 -14.15 2.85 13.50
C SER A 566 -14.97 1.92 12.60
N CYS A 567 -15.95 1.20 13.16
CA CYS A 567 -16.86 0.33 12.42
C CYS A 567 -18.32 0.80 12.50
N ARG A 568 -18.59 2.10 12.74
CA ARG A 568 -19.94 2.69 12.67
C ARG A 568 -20.34 3.00 11.22
N GLN A 569 -20.63 1.96 10.46
CA GLN A 569 -20.80 2.02 9.02
C GLN A 569 -21.95 1.10 8.57
N ILE A 570 -22.46 1.35 7.37
CA ILE A 570 -23.50 0.54 6.74
C ILE A 570 -22.84 -0.58 5.94
N VAL A 571 -23.27 -1.82 6.17
CA VAL A 571 -22.83 -2.99 5.42
C VAL A 571 -23.69 -3.16 4.17
N LEU A 572 -23.01 -3.23 3.03
CA LEU A 572 -23.58 -3.50 1.72
C LEU A 572 -23.15 -4.91 1.29
N PRO A 573 -24.06 -5.90 1.22
CA PRO A 573 -23.73 -7.21 0.67
C PRO A 573 -23.32 -7.14 -0.81
N TRP A 574 -23.83 -6.13 -1.51
CA TRP A 574 -23.63 -5.89 -2.93
C TRP A 574 -23.56 -4.38 -3.19
N PRO A 575 -22.72 -3.88 -4.13
CA PRO A 575 -22.58 -2.45 -4.38
C PRO A 575 -23.75 -1.82 -5.15
N VAL A 576 -24.62 -2.65 -5.75
CA VAL A 576 -25.81 -2.18 -6.47
C VAL A 576 -27.01 -2.25 -5.55
N LEU A 577 -27.68 -1.11 -5.38
CA LEU A 577 -28.84 -0.97 -4.52
C LEU A 577 -30.10 -0.90 -5.37
N ASP A 578 -31.17 -1.54 -4.93
CA ASP A 578 -32.48 -1.31 -5.53
C ASP A 578 -33.10 0.02 -5.02
N ASN A 579 -34.24 0.41 -5.59
CA ASN A 579 -34.92 1.65 -5.22
C ASN A 579 -35.40 1.65 -3.75
N ASP A 580 -35.74 0.49 -3.19
CA ASP A 580 -36.25 0.39 -1.82
C ASP A 580 -35.10 0.49 -0.81
N GLU A 581 -33.96 -0.15 -1.10
CA GLU A 581 -32.71 -0.01 -0.34
C GLU A 581 -32.18 1.43 -0.36
N LEU A 582 -32.18 2.08 -1.53
CA LEU A 582 -31.81 3.49 -1.64
C LEU A 582 -32.74 4.38 -0.81
N ASN A 583 -34.06 4.11 -0.85
CA ASN A 583 -35.04 4.87 -0.07
C ASN A 583 -34.81 4.71 1.45
N LYS A 584 -34.41 3.52 1.90
CA LYS A 584 -34.00 3.30 3.30
C LYS A 584 -32.80 4.17 3.69
N ILE A 585 -31.81 4.31 2.81
CA ILE A 585 -30.62 5.14 3.06
C ILE A 585 -30.97 6.63 3.08
N ILE A 586 -31.79 7.10 2.13
CA ILE A 586 -32.22 8.51 2.07
C ILE A 586 -32.89 8.93 3.38
N HIS A 587 -33.72 8.05 3.95
CA HIS A 587 -34.49 8.28 5.16
C HIS A 587 -33.88 7.60 6.40
N ILE A 588 -32.57 7.34 6.40
CA ILE A 588 -31.92 6.52 7.44
C ILE A 588 -32.04 7.10 8.85
N ASP A 589 -32.12 8.43 8.97
CA ASP A 589 -32.15 9.15 10.25
C ASP A 589 -33.48 9.90 10.50
N ASP A 590 -34.51 9.66 9.69
CA ASP A 590 -35.81 10.34 9.85
C ASP A 590 -36.46 10.05 11.21
N ASP A 591 -36.17 8.87 11.78
CA ASP A 591 -36.65 8.41 13.08
C ASP A 591 -35.75 8.88 14.24
N GLY A 592 -34.58 9.49 13.95
CA GLY A 592 -33.62 10.03 14.92
C GLY A 592 -32.67 9.01 15.55
N ASP A 593 -32.70 7.76 15.08
CA ASP A 593 -31.91 6.64 15.63
C ASP A 593 -30.47 6.56 15.07
N HIS A 594 -30.18 7.26 13.97
CA HIS A 594 -28.92 7.12 13.22
C HIS A 594 -28.27 8.45 12.81
N PRO A 595 -28.07 9.43 13.74
CA PRO A 595 -27.58 10.76 13.39
C PRO A 595 -26.18 10.77 12.76
N GLY A 596 -25.36 9.75 13.09
CA GLY A 596 -24.04 9.55 12.51
C GLY A 596 -24.02 9.03 11.07
N LEU A 597 -25.18 8.71 10.49
CA LEU A 597 -25.32 8.17 9.13
C LEU A 597 -26.26 9.02 8.25
N SER A 598 -26.72 10.17 8.77
CA SER A 598 -27.67 11.07 8.10
C SER A 598 -27.30 11.35 6.64
N ALA A 599 -28.33 11.38 5.79
CA ALA A 599 -28.20 11.38 4.35
C ALA A 599 -28.78 12.64 3.71
N ILE A 600 -28.21 13.06 2.58
CA ILE A 600 -28.76 14.16 1.77
C ILE A 600 -28.63 13.87 0.28
N VAL A 601 -29.66 14.25 -0.48
CA VAL A 601 -29.67 14.15 -1.95
C VAL A 601 -29.14 15.44 -2.56
N LEU A 602 -28.05 15.32 -3.32
CA LEU A 602 -27.43 16.35 -4.12
C LEU A 602 -27.88 16.19 -5.58
N ARG A 603 -28.64 17.17 -6.09
CA ARG A 603 -29.15 17.14 -7.46
C ARG A 603 -28.04 17.46 -8.46
N ALA A 604 -27.70 16.49 -9.30
CA ALA A 604 -26.73 16.60 -10.38
C ALA A 604 -27.44 16.99 -11.69
N LEU A 605 -28.01 18.20 -11.73
CA LEU A 605 -28.76 18.72 -12.88
C LEU A 605 -28.21 20.09 -13.31
N TYR A 606 -28.30 20.43 -14.60
CA TYR A 606 -27.84 21.71 -15.15
C TYR A 606 -28.87 22.32 -16.12
N GLU A 607 -28.82 23.65 -16.30
CA GLU A 607 -29.76 24.38 -17.17
C GLU A 607 -29.48 24.12 -18.65
N VAL A 608 -30.49 23.58 -19.36
CA VAL A 608 -30.37 23.21 -20.79
C VAL A 608 -30.04 24.41 -21.67
N GLU A 609 -30.67 25.56 -21.41
CA GLU A 609 -30.49 26.78 -22.21
C GLU A 609 -29.05 27.32 -22.16
N ARG A 610 -28.31 27.01 -21.09
CA ARG A 610 -26.93 27.48 -20.88
C ARG A 610 -25.88 26.54 -21.47
N GLY A 611 -26.27 25.37 -21.97
CA GLY A 611 -25.38 24.43 -22.65
C GLY A 611 -24.15 24.05 -21.81
N GLY A 612 -22.98 24.02 -22.45
CA GLY A 612 -21.73 23.58 -21.82
C GLY A 612 -21.24 24.46 -20.68
N GLU A 613 -21.49 25.78 -20.73
CA GLU A 613 -21.16 26.69 -19.62
C GLU A 613 -22.03 26.38 -18.39
N GLY A 614 -23.33 26.14 -18.61
CA GLY A 614 -24.25 25.72 -17.55
C GLY A 614 -23.84 24.40 -16.89
N LEU A 615 -23.37 23.44 -17.68
CA LEU A 615 -22.82 22.17 -17.16
C LEU A 615 -21.58 22.41 -16.29
N ALA A 616 -20.62 23.22 -16.77
CA ALA A 616 -19.40 23.52 -16.03
C ALA A 616 -19.68 24.20 -14.67
N GLU A 617 -20.62 25.15 -14.65
CA GLU A 617 -21.04 25.82 -13.42
C GLU A 617 -21.79 24.88 -12.46
N ALA A 618 -22.69 24.04 -12.98
CA ALA A 618 -23.42 23.08 -12.15
C ALA A 618 -22.48 22.04 -11.50
N ILE A 619 -21.40 21.66 -12.18
CA ILE A 619 -20.36 20.80 -11.59
C ILE A 619 -19.67 21.50 -10.41
N GLU A 620 -19.37 22.79 -10.53
CA GLU A 620 -18.75 23.55 -9.44
C GLU A 620 -19.72 23.77 -8.27
N GLU A 621 -20.99 24.07 -8.56
CA GLU A 621 -22.04 24.14 -7.55
C GLU A 621 -22.19 22.80 -6.81
N LEU A 622 -22.20 21.68 -7.54
CA LEU A 622 -22.32 20.35 -6.95
C LEU A 622 -21.16 20.04 -5.98
N ARG A 623 -19.93 20.44 -6.33
CA ARG A 623 -18.76 20.32 -5.44
C ARG A 623 -18.93 21.12 -4.17
N MET A 624 -19.35 22.38 -4.29
CA MET A 624 -19.56 23.25 -3.13
C MET A 624 -20.67 22.73 -2.21
N ARG A 625 -21.80 22.31 -2.78
CA ARG A 625 -22.92 21.73 -2.02
C ARG A 625 -22.54 20.44 -1.30
N ALA A 626 -21.62 19.64 -1.86
CA ALA A 626 -21.09 18.47 -1.18
C ALA A 626 -20.32 18.87 0.10
N SER A 627 -19.40 19.84 0.03
CA SER A 627 -18.67 20.32 1.22
C SER A 627 -19.61 20.99 2.24
N GLU A 628 -20.58 21.80 1.77
CA GLU A 628 -21.59 22.42 2.64
C GLU A 628 -22.44 21.38 3.38
N ALA A 629 -22.85 20.31 2.70
CA ALA A 629 -23.58 19.20 3.31
C ALA A 629 -22.75 18.51 4.42
N ILE A 630 -21.46 18.29 4.18
CA ILE A 630 -20.56 17.69 5.19
C ILE A 630 -20.45 18.59 6.42
N ALA A 631 -20.28 19.90 6.19
CA ALA A 631 -20.23 20.91 7.25
C ALA A 631 -21.56 21.00 8.03
N ALA A 632 -22.69 20.78 7.36
CA ALA A 632 -24.02 20.71 7.98
C ALA A 632 -24.26 19.42 8.79
N GLY A 633 -23.34 18.46 8.75
CA GLY A 633 -23.38 17.24 9.57
C GLY A 633 -23.80 15.97 8.82
N TYR A 634 -24.13 16.06 7.53
CA TYR A 634 -24.46 14.88 6.74
C TYR A 634 -23.26 13.95 6.57
N ARG A 635 -23.51 12.64 6.63
CA ARG A 635 -22.49 11.58 6.53
C ARG A 635 -22.68 10.65 5.34
N THR A 636 -23.78 10.79 4.63
CA THR A 636 -24.06 10.10 3.36
C THR A 636 -24.51 11.12 2.32
N LEU A 637 -23.80 11.20 1.19
CA LEU A 637 -24.18 12.06 0.07
C LEU A 637 -24.71 11.18 -1.07
N ILE A 638 -25.96 11.41 -1.47
CA ILE A 638 -26.58 10.77 -2.62
C ILE A 638 -26.48 11.74 -3.80
N ILE A 639 -25.63 11.44 -4.78
CA ILE A 639 -25.55 12.22 -6.03
C ILE A 639 -26.64 11.68 -6.95
N SER A 640 -27.61 12.51 -7.31
CA SER A 640 -28.81 12.09 -8.02
C SER A 640 -29.05 12.89 -9.28
N ASP A 641 -29.21 12.20 -10.41
CA ASP A 641 -29.67 12.76 -11.68
C ASP A 641 -31.21 12.66 -11.86
N ARG A 642 -31.92 12.22 -10.81
CA ARG A 642 -33.38 12.14 -10.76
C ARG A 642 -33.99 13.54 -10.92
N ASP A 643 -35.23 13.56 -11.41
CA ASP A 643 -36.03 14.77 -11.65
C ASP A 643 -35.47 15.71 -12.74
N SER A 644 -34.70 15.16 -13.68
CA SER A 644 -34.41 15.85 -14.94
C SER A 644 -35.68 16.14 -15.75
N ASP A 645 -35.71 17.30 -16.40
CA ASP A 645 -36.84 17.78 -17.18
C ASP A 645 -36.41 18.63 -18.39
N HIS A 646 -37.38 19.24 -19.06
CA HIS A 646 -37.15 20.07 -20.25
C HIS A 646 -36.31 21.34 -20.01
N THR A 647 -36.16 21.79 -18.76
CA THR A 647 -35.34 22.94 -18.36
C THR A 647 -34.02 22.54 -17.72
N ARG A 648 -33.98 21.36 -17.08
CA ARG A 648 -32.83 20.84 -16.34
C ARG A 648 -32.42 19.46 -16.86
N ALA A 649 -31.28 19.40 -17.54
CA ALA A 649 -30.68 18.15 -18.01
C ALA A 649 -29.85 17.48 -16.90
N PRO A 650 -29.71 16.15 -16.92
CA PRO A 650 -28.85 15.44 -16.00
C PRO A 650 -27.37 15.67 -16.32
N ILE A 651 -26.54 15.89 -15.30
CA ILE A 651 -25.09 15.77 -15.41
C ILE A 651 -24.79 14.26 -15.53
N PRO A 652 -24.00 13.80 -16.51
CA PRO A 652 -23.62 12.39 -16.61
C PRO A 652 -23.10 11.85 -15.28
N SER A 653 -23.64 10.74 -14.80
CA SER A 653 -23.49 10.37 -13.39
C SER A 653 -22.04 10.04 -13.01
N LEU A 654 -21.27 9.44 -13.94
CA LEU A 654 -19.82 9.24 -13.80
C LEU A 654 -19.06 10.55 -13.64
N LEU A 655 -19.43 11.60 -14.40
CA LEU A 655 -18.80 12.92 -14.29
C LEU A 655 -19.15 13.60 -12.97
N ALA A 656 -20.42 13.56 -12.56
CA ALA A 656 -20.88 14.12 -11.29
C ALA A 656 -20.17 13.45 -10.10
N THR A 657 -20.10 12.13 -10.12
CA THR A 657 -19.44 11.32 -9.09
C THR A 657 -17.95 11.62 -9.02
N SER A 658 -17.26 11.63 -10.15
CA SER A 658 -15.83 11.94 -10.24
C SER A 658 -15.54 13.36 -9.73
N ALA A 659 -16.35 14.34 -10.13
CA ALA A 659 -16.18 15.73 -9.73
C ALA A 659 -16.30 15.92 -8.22
N VAL A 660 -17.31 15.31 -7.58
CA VAL A 660 -17.49 15.34 -6.12
C VAL A 660 -16.39 14.55 -5.42
N HIS A 661 -16.11 13.32 -5.86
CA HIS A 661 -15.09 12.47 -5.25
C HIS A 661 -13.73 13.18 -5.17
N HIS A 662 -13.22 13.67 -6.31
CA HIS A 662 -11.91 14.31 -6.36
C HIS A 662 -11.88 15.66 -5.66
N HIS A 663 -13.01 16.39 -5.62
CA HIS A 663 -13.13 17.59 -4.80
C HIS A 663 -12.95 17.26 -3.32
N LEU A 664 -13.70 16.30 -2.81
CA LEU A 664 -13.62 15.87 -1.41
C LEU A 664 -12.25 15.29 -1.04
N VAL A 665 -11.54 14.65 -1.98
CA VAL A 665 -10.15 14.21 -1.76
C VAL A 665 -9.23 15.43 -1.62
N ARG A 666 -9.36 16.44 -2.50
CA ARG A 666 -8.54 17.67 -2.44
C ARG A 666 -8.81 18.50 -1.19
N THR A 667 -10.06 18.56 -0.73
CA THR A 667 -10.47 19.30 0.48
C THR A 667 -10.29 18.49 1.75
N LYS A 668 -9.73 17.26 1.69
CA LYS A 668 -9.50 16.41 2.86
C LYS A 668 -10.81 16.03 3.60
N GLU A 669 -11.90 15.90 2.85
CA GLU A 669 -13.24 15.60 3.37
C GLU A 669 -13.76 14.21 2.96
N ARG A 670 -13.11 13.53 2.00
CA ARG A 670 -13.61 12.28 1.42
C ARG A 670 -13.86 11.18 2.45
N THR A 671 -13.02 11.05 3.48
CA THR A 671 -13.17 10.04 4.54
C THR A 671 -14.32 10.30 5.51
N LYS A 672 -14.91 11.50 5.48
CA LYS A 672 -15.99 11.90 6.39
C LYS A 672 -17.37 11.42 5.93
N VAL A 673 -17.50 10.91 4.70
CA VAL A 673 -18.79 10.56 4.10
C VAL A 673 -18.79 9.29 3.26
N ALA A 674 -19.95 8.64 3.20
CA ALA A 674 -20.30 7.73 2.12
C ALA A 674 -20.75 8.52 0.87
N LEU A 675 -20.47 7.98 -0.32
CA LEU A 675 -21.02 8.46 -1.59
C LEU A 675 -21.89 7.35 -2.18
N VAL A 676 -23.13 7.68 -2.50
CA VAL A 676 -24.08 6.82 -3.21
C VAL A 676 -24.50 7.56 -4.48
N VAL A 677 -24.62 6.84 -5.59
CA VAL A 677 -25.01 7.43 -6.88
C VAL A 677 -26.38 6.89 -7.26
N GLU A 678 -27.34 7.79 -7.43
CA GLU A 678 -28.63 7.51 -8.03
C GLU A 678 -28.57 7.96 -9.49
N SER A 679 -28.48 6.99 -10.40
CA SER A 679 -28.23 7.21 -11.82
C SER A 679 -29.36 6.69 -12.69
N GLY A 680 -29.73 7.47 -13.71
CA GLY A 680 -30.56 7.05 -14.82
C GLY A 680 -29.76 6.54 -16.03
N ASP A 681 -28.50 6.94 -16.20
CA ASP A 681 -27.66 6.59 -17.36
C ASP A 681 -26.90 5.24 -17.24
N ALA A 682 -26.73 4.71 -16.02
CA ALA A 682 -26.06 3.43 -15.77
C ALA A 682 -27.00 2.24 -16.02
N ARG A 683 -26.56 1.25 -16.80
CA ARG A 683 -27.39 0.08 -17.17
C ARG A 683 -26.61 -1.20 -17.52
N GLU A 684 -25.30 -1.14 -17.59
CA GLU A 684 -24.41 -2.25 -17.95
C GLU A 684 -23.41 -2.49 -16.81
N VAL A 685 -22.80 -3.69 -16.78
CA VAL A 685 -21.76 -4.02 -15.80
C VAL A 685 -20.61 -3.02 -15.85
N HIS A 686 -20.19 -2.62 -17.06
CA HIS A 686 -19.15 -1.62 -17.29
C HIS A 686 -19.47 -0.24 -16.69
N HIS A 687 -20.75 0.14 -16.60
CA HIS A 687 -21.13 1.44 -16.04
C HIS A 687 -21.02 1.46 -14.51
N LEU A 688 -21.05 0.28 -13.87
CA LEU A 688 -21.00 0.14 -12.42
C LEU A 688 -19.58 -0.11 -11.91
N ALA A 689 -18.70 -0.64 -12.76
CA ALA A 689 -17.27 -0.79 -12.52
C ALA A 689 -16.57 0.58 -12.54
#